data_AF-A0A954S458-F1
#
_entry.id   AF-A0A954S458-F1
#
_cell.length_a   1.000
_cell.length_b   1.000
_cell.length_c   1.000
_cell.angle_alpha   90.00
_cell.angle_beta   90.00
_cell.angle_gamma   90.00
#
_symmetry.space_group_name_H-M   'P 1'
#
loop_
_entity.id
_entity.type
_entity.pdbx_description
1 polymer ?
#
loop_
_entity_poly.entity_id
_entity_poly.type
_entity_poly.pdbx_seq_one_letter_code
_entity_poly.pdbx_strand_id
1 'polypeptide(L)'
;NNEKTFKGSQIDAEKNTFNLANPAFTGSDAASFSTLGQTFELGQAVVYKKSDAATPDIPGLVHGNTYYIISAIDQFDLQGDNRFATNQIVQLAETEHEARAGVAIDIGAPPIGVPQSVDEYTFSAKHVLDSGFVTGVGVIAQLDAEDIATAGSGTQMEDPDPSTIDVIKEKLNTNIPNLVIQTLIKNYKDNASKANAGANTNIPEFNFSAGLAFSSAEHTVLTTVGGTAELKSNEDLEVLATIEQRFQIHSESTTTAPENGSTFSVAADVGLYTNIAKATVASGAKLDALKALRVISSVEYPYLTSPDEFAPTTLGESIDSLQNDGYDSLNKYMDGTLGIQGGLFNSWARSTAKADSVGVAGSINVLIHNNVAETLVQSGALLNQDTNWRDAAMNPHPNQGANQSDGLAEQTVSIEALNYMQTFNIAGIFGIEIPHVSTNPFNPSYGPKSVVKPLGTSSQRGGAGGAIFIGILNNTTTARVEDEVAIFSGDDGGFNIKAEELIFNVVLGQAGGRGGKIGVSGTVLYTEQNSNTLAQMSDQAVVTGRNVNIYAAGFGNHIAWAGGIATGEALGFGIAVAVNKLDRSTRAVIGDPNVIATANDPRDATSIDVTEDVNVRAAVGGSQWSFTMAGASNSLEPDTPEMPTQVPGRAKKVLGDADAIPPKTGVGLAAAVALSDVSDLTQASIVNAGRVQADTVSVTAEDSVFHVSATGGAAIVAGMATETTASLAGAFSLNTITSNTFASIIDTEI
;
A
#
# COMPACT_ATOMS: atom_id res chain seq x y z
N ASN A 1 -27.08 -3.89 10.44
CA ASN A 1 -26.38 -3.10 11.48
C ASN A 1 -25.35 -3.99 12.14
N ASN A 2 -24.11 -3.53 12.18
CA ASN A 2 -23.00 -4.27 12.80
C ASN A 2 -23.19 -4.27 14.32
N GLU A 3 -23.54 -5.43 14.89
CA GLU A 3 -23.70 -5.64 16.34
C GLU A 3 -22.81 -6.80 16.80
N LYS A 4 -22.04 -6.57 17.86
CA LYS A 4 -21.17 -7.60 18.46
C LYS A 4 -21.57 -7.85 19.89
N THR A 5 -21.90 -9.10 20.19
CA THR A 5 -22.10 -9.58 21.56
C THR A 5 -20.79 -10.09 22.14
N PHE A 6 -20.58 -9.89 23.44
CA PHE A 6 -19.39 -10.38 24.13
C PHE A 6 -19.69 -10.72 25.60
N LYS A 7 -18.74 -11.44 26.20
CA LYS A 7 -18.79 -11.95 27.58
C LYS A 7 -17.77 -11.24 28.45
N GLY A 8 -17.97 -11.25 29.76
CA GLY A 8 -17.00 -10.69 30.71
C GLY A 8 -15.59 -11.30 30.60
N SER A 9 -15.46 -12.55 30.14
CA SER A 9 -14.16 -13.22 29.90
C SER A 9 -13.34 -12.61 28.76
N GLN A 10 -13.96 -11.79 27.92
CA GLN A 10 -13.35 -11.16 26.75
C GLN A 10 -12.86 -9.74 27.05
N ILE A 11 -12.87 -9.33 28.32
CA ILE A 11 -12.39 -8.02 28.79
C ILE A 11 -11.02 -8.22 29.43
N ASP A 12 -10.02 -7.49 28.94
CA ASP A 12 -8.70 -7.39 29.54
C ASP A 12 -8.54 -5.99 30.15
N ALA A 13 -8.82 -5.91 31.46
CA ALA A 13 -8.79 -4.67 32.23
C ALA A 13 -7.38 -4.13 32.50
N GLU A 14 -6.32 -4.93 32.33
CA GLU A 14 -4.95 -4.40 32.44
C GLU A 14 -4.58 -3.58 31.20
N LYS A 15 -5.20 -3.88 30.06
CA LYS A 15 -4.93 -3.22 28.78
C LYS A 15 -6.06 -2.34 28.30
N ASN A 16 -7.15 -2.26 29.05
CA ASN A 16 -8.38 -1.59 28.65
C ASN A 16 -8.94 -2.09 27.30
N THR A 17 -8.84 -3.39 27.01
CA THR A 17 -9.22 -3.97 25.70
C THR A 17 -10.40 -4.95 25.78
N PHE A 18 -11.15 -5.03 24.69
CA PHE A 18 -12.22 -5.99 24.44
C PHE A 18 -11.85 -6.90 23.27
N ASN A 19 -11.91 -8.22 23.46
CA ASN A 19 -11.67 -9.22 22.43
C ASN A 19 -12.99 -9.71 21.82
N LEU A 20 -13.43 -9.06 20.75
CA LEU A 20 -14.73 -9.28 20.13
C LEU A 20 -14.68 -10.36 19.05
N ALA A 21 -15.60 -11.32 19.10
CA ALA A 21 -15.68 -12.35 18.07
C ALA A 21 -16.11 -11.75 16.72
N ASN A 22 -15.56 -12.30 15.64
CA ASN A 22 -15.88 -11.89 14.27
C ASN A 22 -16.23 -13.11 13.38
N PRO A 23 -17.34 -13.82 13.68
CA PRO A 23 -17.70 -15.03 12.96
C PRO A 23 -18.19 -14.73 11.54
N ALA A 24 -17.78 -15.56 10.57
CA ALA A 24 -18.31 -15.56 9.21
C ALA A 24 -19.54 -16.46 9.07
N PHE A 25 -20.37 -16.25 8.04
CA PHE A 25 -21.58 -17.02 7.72
C PHE A 25 -22.67 -16.95 8.81
N THR A 26 -22.89 -15.77 9.37
CA THR A 26 -23.86 -15.55 10.46
C THR A 26 -24.97 -14.60 10.06
N GLY A 27 -26.20 -14.88 10.50
CA GLY A 27 -27.38 -14.04 10.31
C GLY A 27 -28.64 -14.89 10.13
N SER A 28 -29.81 -14.30 10.37
CA SER A 28 -31.09 -15.05 10.42
C SER A 28 -32.04 -14.76 9.26
N ASP A 29 -31.75 -13.73 8.47
CA ASP A 29 -32.50 -13.34 7.28
C ASP A 29 -31.59 -12.76 6.18
N ALA A 30 -32.12 -12.56 4.97
CA ALA A 30 -31.34 -12.12 3.81
C ALA A 30 -30.74 -10.71 3.93
N ALA A 31 -31.20 -9.89 4.90
CA ALA A 31 -30.70 -8.54 5.17
C ALA A 31 -29.65 -8.51 6.29
N SER A 32 -29.57 -9.55 7.13
CA SER A 32 -28.62 -9.69 8.24
C SER A 32 -27.60 -10.82 8.06
N PHE A 33 -27.73 -11.62 7.01
CA PHE A 33 -26.81 -12.72 6.70
C PHE A 33 -25.50 -12.21 6.10
N SER A 34 -24.42 -12.29 6.88
CA SER A 34 -23.06 -11.88 6.51
C SER A 34 -22.23 -13.10 6.12
N THR A 35 -21.64 -13.09 4.92
CA THR A 35 -20.76 -14.17 4.43
C THR A 35 -19.34 -14.09 5.00
N LEU A 36 -18.94 -12.91 5.48
CA LEU A 36 -17.67 -12.61 6.18
C LEU A 36 -17.97 -11.93 7.53
N GLY A 37 -17.01 -11.90 8.45
CA GLY A 37 -17.18 -11.19 9.73
C GLY A 37 -17.21 -9.67 9.53
N GLN A 38 -18.04 -8.94 10.28
CA GLN A 38 -18.07 -7.47 10.30
C GLN A 38 -17.32 -6.95 11.53
N THR A 39 -16.32 -6.11 11.32
CA THR A 39 -15.42 -5.47 12.29
C THR A 39 -15.82 -4.01 12.51
N PHE A 40 -15.36 -3.39 13.59
CA PHE A 40 -15.56 -1.95 13.83
C PHE A 40 -14.36 -1.14 13.33
N GLU A 41 -14.59 -0.02 12.65
CA GLU A 41 -13.51 0.87 12.17
C GLU A 41 -12.96 1.77 13.29
N LEU A 42 -11.73 2.29 13.11
CA LEU A 42 -11.15 3.28 14.02
C LEU A 42 -12.01 4.56 14.03
N GLY A 43 -12.44 4.98 15.22
CA GLY A 43 -13.35 6.11 15.41
C GLY A 43 -14.84 5.75 15.27
N GLN A 44 -15.22 4.50 15.02
CA GLN A 44 -16.63 4.14 14.87
C GLN A 44 -17.41 4.30 16.18
N ALA A 45 -18.53 5.01 16.13
CA ALA A 45 -19.43 5.17 17.27
C ALA A 45 -20.23 3.89 17.54
N VAL A 46 -20.15 3.37 18.77
CA VAL A 46 -20.87 2.18 19.24
C VAL A 46 -21.70 2.50 20.48
N VAL A 47 -22.87 1.87 20.61
CA VAL A 47 -23.69 1.92 21.83
C VAL A 47 -23.38 0.70 22.68
N TYR A 48 -22.96 0.91 23.92
CA TYR A 48 -22.81 -0.15 24.91
C TYR A 48 -24.15 -0.52 25.52
N LYS A 49 -24.50 -1.80 25.52
CA LYS A 49 -25.71 -2.34 26.16
C LYS A 49 -25.38 -3.55 27.02
N LYS A 50 -26.10 -3.69 28.14
CA LYS A 50 -26.18 -4.92 28.92
C LYS A 50 -27.43 -5.69 28.52
N SER A 51 -27.33 -7.02 28.55
CA SER A 51 -28.38 -7.94 28.10
C SER A 51 -29.64 -7.84 28.96
N ASP A 52 -29.50 -7.61 30.26
CA ASP A 52 -30.60 -7.31 31.16
C ASP A 52 -30.17 -6.38 32.32
N ALA A 53 -31.14 -5.95 33.13
CA ALA A 53 -30.89 -5.08 34.29
C ALA A 53 -30.14 -5.78 35.44
N ALA A 54 -30.08 -7.12 35.46
CA ALA A 54 -29.42 -7.91 36.48
C ALA A 54 -27.93 -8.17 36.16
N THR A 55 -27.53 -7.94 34.91
CA THR A 55 -26.15 -8.03 34.43
C THR A 55 -25.28 -6.97 35.14
N PRO A 56 -24.13 -7.35 35.74
CA PRO A 56 -23.22 -6.41 36.38
C PRO A 56 -22.69 -5.34 35.42
N ASP A 57 -22.58 -4.11 35.91
CA ASP A 57 -22.00 -3.01 35.14
C ASP A 57 -20.48 -3.18 35.01
N ILE A 58 -19.93 -2.82 33.85
CA ILE A 58 -18.48 -2.76 33.62
C ILE A 58 -18.02 -1.39 34.14
N PRO A 59 -17.01 -1.31 35.02
CA PRO A 59 -16.45 -0.04 35.45
C PRO A 59 -16.02 0.82 34.25
N GLY A 60 -16.29 2.13 34.31
CA GLY A 60 -16.04 3.06 33.20
C GLY A 60 -17.12 3.06 32.11
N LEU A 61 -18.03 2.07 32.08
CA LEU A 61 -19.09 2.01 31.07
C LEU A 61 -20.51 2.20 31.62
N VAL A 62 -21.28 3.04 30.94
CA VAL A 62 -22.68 3.34 31.28
C VAL A 62 -23.62 2.72 30.26
N HIS A 63 -24.58 1.93 30.74
CA HIS A 63 -25.57 1.29 29.88
C HIS A 63 -26.33 2.29 28.99
N GLY A 64 -26.36 2.02 27.68
CA GLY A 64 -27.02 2.86 26.69
C GLY A 64 -26.18 4.05 26.22
N ASN A 65 -25.00 4.26 26.79
CA ASN A 65 -24.10 5.33 26.40
C ASN A 65 -23.37 5.01 25.09
N THR A 66 -22.90 6.07 24.43
CA THR A 66 -22.14 5.97 23.17
C THR A 66 -20.66 6.07 23.48
N TYR A 67 -19.87 5.22 22.84
CA TYR A 67 -18.42 5.17 22.92
C TYR A 67 -17.85 5.09 21.52
N TYR A 68 -16.57 5.38 21.36
CA TYR A 68 -15.88 5.39 20.08
C TYR A 68 -14.77 4.34 20.05
N ILE A 69 -14.67 3.61 18.95
CA ILE A 69 -13.75 2.47 18.82
C ILE A 69 -12.33 2.94 18.59
N ILE A 70 -11.40 2.43 19.40
CA ILE A 70 -9.97 2.44 19.12
C ILE A 70 -9.63 1.04 18.62
N SER A 71 -9.45 0.90 17.30
CA SER A 71 -8.93 -0.32 16.68
C SER A 71 -7.48 -0.11 16.27
N ALA A 72 -6.70 -1.18 16.28
CA ALA A 72 -5.38 -1.15 15.70
C ALA A 72 -5.52 -1.07 14.18
N ILE A 73 -4.92 -0.05 13.56
CA ILE A 73 -4.66 -0.04 12.13
C ILE A 73 -3.31 -0.69 11.88
N ASP A 74 -3.17 -1.32 10.72
CA ASP A 74 -1.91 -1.89 10.31
C ASP A 74 -1.68 -1.68 8.80
N GLN A 75 -0.55 -2.15 8.31
CA GLN A 75 -0.19 -1.96 6.91
C GLN A 75 -1.15 -2.68 5.95
N PHE A 76 -1.81 -3.76 6.36
CA PHE A 76 -2.80 -4.46 5.54
C PHE A 76 -4.16 -3.76 5.55
N ASP A 77 -4.45 -3.00 6.60
CA ASP A 77 -5.73 -2.39 6.89
C ASP A 77 -5.57 -1.03 7.60
N LEU A 78 -5.71 0.05 6.81
CA LEU A 78 -5.58 1.43 7.27
C LEU A 78 -6.81 1.93 8.04
N GLN A 79 -7.92 1.19 8.00
CA GLN A 79 -9.20 1.55 8.61
C GLN A 79 -9.45 0.80 9.93
N GLY A 80 -8.68 -0.27 10.18
CA GLY A 80 -8.74 -1.09 11.39
C GLY A 80 -9.96 -2.02 11.43
N ASP A 81 -10.55 -2.28 10.26
CA ASP A 81 -11.74 -3.09 10.03
C ASP A 81 -11.49 -4.39 9.22
N ASN A 82 -10.35 -5.05 9.41
CA ASN A 82 -10.00 -6.29 8.71
C ASN A 82 -11.06 -7.40 8.86
N ARG A 83 -11.76 -7.70 7.75
CA ARG A 83 -12.87 -8.67 7.71
C ARG A 83 -12.45 -10.14 7.78
N PHE A 84 -11.16 -10.45 7.63
CA PHE A 84 -10.63 -11.82 7.72
C PHE A 84 -10.15 -12.20 9.13
N ALA A 85 -10.12 -11.25 10.07
CA ALA A 85 -9.77 -11.54 11.45
C ALA A 85 -10.90 -12.33 12.13
N THR A 86 -10.56 -13.45 12.80
CA THR A 86 -11.56 -14.24 13.55
C THR A 86 -12.03 -13.55 14.83
N ASN A 87 -11.20 -12.66 15.37
CA ASN A 87 -11.49 -11.82 16.52
C ASN A 87 -10.92 -10.42 16.27
N GLN A 88 -11.56 -9.39 16.81
CA GLN A 88 -11.10 -8.01 16.79
C GLN A 88 -10.82 -7.54 18.22
N ILE A 89 -9.64 -6.97 18.45
CA ILE A 89 -9.29 -6.35 19.72
C ILE A 89 -9.52 -4.85 19.60
N VAL A 90 -10.33 -4.27 20.49
CA VAL A 90 -10.65 -2.84 20.50
C VAL A 90 -10.50 -2.25 21.90
N GLN A 91 -10.18 -0.95 21.98
CA GLN A 91 -10.38 -0.13 23.17
C GLN A 91 -11.51 0.87 22.91
N LEU A 92 -11.92 1.63 23.93
CA LEU A 92 -13.00 2.60 23.82
C LEU A 92 -12.53 3.99 24.25
N ALA A 93 -13.10 5.02 23.63
CA ALA A 93 -12.97 6.41 24.01
C ALA A 93 -14.34 7.06 24.21
N GLU A 94 -14.42 8.16 24.95
CA GLU A 94 -15.68 8.89 25.19
C GLU A 94 -16.06 9.72 23.97
N THR A 95 -15.06 10.16 23.22
CA THR A 95 -15.22 10.95 22.00
C THR A 95 -14.49 10.32 20.81
N GLU A 96 -14.94 10.61 19.59
CA GLU A 96 -14.24 10.16 18.37
C GLU A 96 -12.79 10.68 18.34
N HIS A 97 -12.61 11.89 18.85
CA HIS A 97 -11.32 12.58 18.85
C HIS A 97 -10.33 11.94 19.81
N GLU A 98 -10.77 11.57 21.02
CA GLU A 98 -9.99 10.73 21.91
C GLU A 98 -9.66 9.38 21.27
N ALA A 99 -10.62 8.75 20.57
CA ALA A 99 -10.37 7.48 19.91
C ALA A 99 -9.23 7.59 18.88
N ARG A 100 -9.27 8.64 18.06
CA ARG A 100 -8.25 8.93 17.04
C ARG A 100 -6.93 9.40 17.66
N ALA A 101 -6.97 10.08 18.80
CA ALA A 101 -5.80 10.44 19.60
C ALA A 101 -5.24 9.27 20.42
N GLY A 102 -5.88 8.10 20.41
CA GLY A 102 -5.49 6.92 21.18
C GLY A 102 -5.72 7.05 22.69
N VAL A 103 -6.54 8.01 23.13
CA VAL A 103 -6.93 8.19 24.54
C VAL A 103 -8.05 7.22 24.86
N ALA A 104 -7.69 6.11 25.52
CA ALA A 104 -8.65 5.08 25.92
C ALA A 104 -9.23 5.35 27.31
N ILE A 105 -10.50 5.01 27.50
CA ILE A 105 -11.17 4.96 28.80
C ILE A 105 -10.53 3.87 29.66
N ASP A 106 -10.32 4.17 30.94
CA ASP A 106 -9.96 3.16 31.92
C ASP A 106 -11.17 2.27 32.25
N ILE A 107 -11.12 1.03 31.81
CA ILE A 107 -12.13 0.02 32.11
C ILE A 107 -11.61 -0.85 33.25
N GLY A 108 -11.90 -0.42 34.48
CA GLY A 108 -11.46 -1.11 35.69
C GLY A 108 -11.80 -2.61 35.74
N ALA A 109 -11.29 -3.29 36.78
CA ALA A 109 -11.35 -4.76 36.89
C ALA A 109 -12.76 -5.36 36.61
N PRO A 110 -12.85 -6.46 35.82
CA PRO A 110 -14.13 -7.02 35.42
C PRO A 110 -14.96 -7.46 36.65
N PRO A 111 -16.29 -7.27 36.62
CA PRO A 111 -17.14 -7.54 37.79
C PRO A 111 -17.05 -9.01 38.25
N ILE A 112 -16.83 -9.20 39.56
CA ILE A 112 -16.74 -10.52 40.20
C ILE A 112 -18.13 -11.19 40.21
N GLY A 113 -18.23 -12.41 39.68
CA GLY A 113 -19.45 -13.24 39.73
C GLY A 113 -20.20 -13.44 38.42
N VAL A 114 -19.66 -12.95 37.31
CA VAL A 114 -20.24 -13.07 35.96
C VAL A 114 -20.20 -14.51 35.43
N PRO A 115 -21.34 -15.11 35.01
CA PRO A 115 -21.38 -16.33 34.22
C PRO A 115 -20.55 -16.21 32.93
N GLN A 116 -19.36 -16.81 32.93
CA GLN A 116 -18.38 -16.73 31.83
C GLN A 116 -18.84 -17.38 30.49
N SER A 117 -20.08 -17.85 30.40
CA SER A 117 -20.57 -18.71 29.31
C SER A 117 -21.67 -18.09 28.45
N VAL A 118 -22.27 -16.96 28.84
CA VAL A 118 -23.40 -16.33 28.12
C VAL A 118 -22.98 -14.95 27.59
N ASP A 119 -23.47 -14.59 26.41
CA ASP A 119 -23.33 -13.25 25.85
C ASP A 119 -24.15 -12.26 26.67
N GLU A 120 -23.47 -11.40 27.43
CA GLU A 120 -24.09 -10.53 28.43
C GLU A 120 -24.05 -9.05 28.05
N TYR A 121 -23.15 -8.70 27.13
CA TYR A 121 -22.91 -7.32 26.70
C TYR A 121 -23.01 -7.22 25.19
N THR A 122 -23.31 -6.03 24.68
CA THR A 122 -23.42 -5.76 23.24
C THR A 122 -22.87 -4.39 22.90
N PHE A 123 -22.09 -4.32 21.83
CA PHE A 123 -21.81 -3.10 21.10
C PHE A 123 -22.64 -3.07 19.83
N SER A 124 -23.48 -2.04 19.67
CA SER A 124 -24.23 -1.78 18.44
C SER A 124 -23.62 -0.59 17.72
N ALA A 125 -23.11 -0.76 16.50
CA ALA A 125 -22.61 0.35 15.69
C ALA A 125 -23.74 1.35 15.38
N LYS A 126 -23.44 2.64 15.52
CA LYS A 126 -24.29 3.72 15.03
C LYS A 126 -23.93 4.02 13.60
N HIS A 127 -24.95 4.33 12.80
CA HIS A 127 -24.73 5.03 11.54
C HIS A 127 -24.47 6.49 11.89
N VAL A 128 -23.24 6.93 11.74
CA VAL A 128 -22.88 8.33 11.90
C VAL A 128 -23.10 9.00 10.54
N LEU A 129 -23.88 10.06 10.52
CA LEU A 129 -23.90 10.98 9.38
C LEU A 129 -22.64 11.82 9.50
N ASP A 130 -21.54 11.34 8.91
CA ASP A 130 -20.35 12.16 8.78
C ASP A 130 -20.64 13.24 7.72
N SER A 131 -20.53 14.48 8.16
CA SER A 131 -20.79 15.63 7.30
C SER A 131 -19.52 16.13 6.60
N GLY A 132 -18.35 15.57 6.92
CA GLY A 132 -17.05 16.06 6.48
C GLY A 132 -16.68 17.43 7.07
N PHE A 133 -17.44 17.90 8.08
CA PHE A 133 -17.22 19.18 8.74
C PHE A 133 -16.83 18.98 10.20
N VAL A 134 -15.93 19.84 10.67
CA VAL A 134 -15.55 19.95 12.08
C VAL A 134 -16.76 20.36 12.91
N THR A 135 -16.97 19.67 14.03
CA THR A 135 -17.83 20.14 15.12
C THR A 135 -17.14 21.34 15.78
N GLY A 136 -17.21 22.52 15.17
CA GLY A 136 -16.55 23.74 15.68
C GLY A 136 -15.90 24.60 14.60
N VAL A 137 -14.60 24.89 14.74
CA VAL A 137 -13.84 25.73 13.79
C VAL A 137 -12.87 24.86 12.99
N GLY A 138 -13.08 24.79 11.67
CA GLY A 138 -12.18 24.08 10.76
C GLY A 138 -11.46 25.03 9.79
N VAL A 139 -10.14 24.88 9.69
CA VAL A 139 -9.33 25.43 8.59
C VAL A 139 -8.81 24.25 7.79
N ILE A 140 -9.47 23.94 6.68
CA ILE A 140 -9.26 22.68 5.96
C ILE A 140 -8.91 22.97 4.50
N ALA A 141 -7.87 22.32 4.01
CA ALA A 141 -7.63 22.12 2.59
C ALA A 141 -7.53 20.60 2.35
N GLN A 142 -8.30 20.10 1.40
CA GLN A 142 -8.36 18.69 1.05
C GLN A 142 -8.33 18.55 -0.47
N LEU A 143 -7.65 17.50 -0.94
CA LEU A 143 -7.67 17.08 -2.32
C LEU A 143 -7.95 15.58 -2.40
N ASP A 144 -9.04 15.23 -3.05
CA ASP A 144 -9.29 13.86 -3.50
C ASP A 144 -8.99 13.81 -5.01
N ALA A 145 -8.04 12.96 -5.40
CA ALA A 145 -7.55 12.85 -6.76
C ALA A 145 -7.69 11.42 -7.28
N GLU A 146 -8.11 11.28 -8.54
CA GLU A 146 -8.18 10.01 -9.25
C GLU A 146 -7.49 10.14 -10.61
N ASP A 147 -6.41 9.38 -10.81
CA ASP A 147 -5.60 9.38 -12.01
C ASP A 147 -5.71 8.04 -12.75
N ILE A 148 -6.40 8.03 -13.89
CA ILE A 148 -6.53 6.84 -14.74
C ILE A 148 -5.83 7.10 -16.09
N ALA A 149 -4.88 6.25 -16.43
CA ALA A 149 -4.25 6.23 -17.75
C ALA A 149 -4.30 4.82 -18.34
N THR A 150 -4.99 4.66 -19.47
CA THR A 150 -5.12 3.37 -20.15
C THR A 150 -4.61 3.46 -21.59
N ALA A 151 -3.89 2.43 -22.03
CA ALA A 151 -3.41 2.28 -23.39
C ALA A 151 -3.55 0.83 -23.85
N GLY A 152 -4.10 0.64 -25.04
CA GLY A 152 -4.25 -0.68 -25.66
C GLY A 152 -3.77 -0.63 -27.11
N SER A 153 -3.16 -1.72 -27.57
CA SER A 153 -2.72 -1.84 -28.96
C SER A 153 -3.00 -3.23 -29.54
N GLY A 154 -3.51 -3.23 -30.77
CA GLY A 154 -3.81 -4.42 -31.57
C GLY A 154 -3.76 -4.05 -33.06
N THR A 155 -3.51 -5.02 -33.94
CA THR A 155 -3.28 -4.74 -35.37
C THR A 155 -4.55 -4.27 -36.10
N GLN A 156 -4.71 -2.95 -36.26
CA GLN A 156 -4.73 -2.28 -37.57
C GLN A 156 -3.76 -1.09 -37.49
N MET A 157 -2.91 -0.95 -38.50
CA MET A 157 -1.80 0.03 -38.52
C MET A 157 -2.31 1.47 -38.40
N GLU A 158 -1.77 2.22 -37.44
CA GLU A 158 -1.61 3.67 -37.55
C GLU A 158 -0.31 4.08 -36.82
N ASP A 159 0.52 4.90 -37.48
CA ASP A 159 1.82 5.35 -36.99
C ASP A 159 1.65 6.30 -35.78
N PRO A 160 2.42 6.14 -34.69
CA PRO A 160 2.39 7.09 -33.58
C PRO A 160 3.15 8.40 -33.93
N ASP A 161 2.58 9.53 -33.52
CA ASP A 161 3.08 10.88 -33.83
C ASP A 161 4.35 11.26 -33.03
N PRO A 162 5.38 11.91 -33.63
CA PRO A 162 6.68 12.19 -32.99
C PRO A 162 6.65 13.14 -31.78
N SER A 163 5.58 13.93 -31.63
CA SER A 163 5.42 14.98 -30.61
C SER A 163 5.36 14.41 -29.17
N THR A 164 4.76 13.24 -29.01
CA THR A 164 4.56 12.56 -27.71
C THR A 164 5.88 12.11 -27.07
N ILE A 165 6.88 11.75 -27.89
CA ILE A 165 8.18 11.22 -27.45
C ILE A 165 9.08 12.30 -26.83
N ASP A 166 8.93 13.56 -27.25
CA ASP A 166 9.77 14.64 -26.76
C ASP A 166 9.29 15.19 -25.40
N VAL A 167 7.98 15.17 -25.13
CA VAL A 167 7.39 15.49 -23.80
C VAL A 167 7.84 14.47 -22.73
N ILE A 168 7.92 13.20 -23.11
CA ILE A 168 8.38 12.11 -22.23
C ILE A 168 9.85 12.31 -21.82
N LYS A 169 10.70 12.81 -22.73
CA LYS A 169 12.12 13.09 -22.41
C LYS A 169 12.31 14.29 -21.49
N GLU A 170 11.45 15.30 -21.60
CA GLU A 170 11.55 16.52 -20.79
C GLU A 170 11.21 16.25 -19.31
N LYS A 171 10.25 15.35 -19.04
CA LYS A 171 9.85 14.98 -17.67
C LYS A 171 10.72 13.88 -17.01
N LEU A 172 11.46 13.07 -17.78
CA LEU A 172 12.23 11.91 -17.29
C LEU A 172 13.68 12.23 -16.86
N ASN A 173 13.97 13.41 -16.33
CA ASN A 173 15.35 13.83 -16.02
C ASN A 173 15.89 13.28 -14.67
N THR A 174 15.80 11.96 -14.45
CA THR A 174 16.41 11.24 -13.31
C THR A 174 17.20 10.02 -13.78
N ASN A 175 18.31 9.70 -13.09
CA ASN A 175 19.47 8.98 -13.63
C ASN A 175 19.30 7.46 -13.88
N ILE A 176 18.13 6.85 -13.69
CA ILE A 176 17.92 5.39 -13.88
C ILE A 176 16.84 5.07 -14.95
N PRO A 177 15.62 5.65 -14.94
CA PRO A 177 14.61 5.40 -15.98
C PRO A 177 15.08 5.82 -17.38
N ASN A 178 15.90 6.87 -17.44
CA ASN A 178 16.42 7.44 -18.68
C ASN A 178 17.30 6.44 -19.47
N LEU A 179 18.01 5.52 -18.80
CA LEU A 179 18.89 4.57 -19.49
C LEU A 179 18.13 3.45 -20.20
N VAL A 180 17.08 2.91 -19.56
CA VAL A 180 16.24 1.83 -20.12
C VAL A 180 15.37 2.37 -21.25
N ILE A 181 14.70 3.51 -21.00
CA ILE A 181 13.82 4.16 -21.98
C ILE A 181 14.63 4.72 -23.15
N GLN A 182 15.78 5.37 -22.95
CA GLN A 182 16.63 5.79 -24.07
C GLN A 182 17.19 4.61 -24.85
N THR A 183 17.53 3.49 -24.21
CA THR A 183 18.02 2.31 -24.95
C THR A 183 16.92 1.70 -25.81
N LEU A 184 15.68 1.62 -25.30
CA LEU A 184 14.52 1.20 -26.09
C LEU A 184 14.20 2.19 -27.23
N ILE A 185 14.16 3.49 -26.95
CA ILE A 185 13.86 4.53 -27.94
C ILE A 185 14.99 4.65 -28.98
N LYS A 186 16.25 4.44 -28.59
CA LYS A 186 17.40 4.41 -29.49
C LYS A 186 17.35 3.18 -30.39
N ASN A 187 17.03 2.00 -29.85
CA ASN A 187 16.77 0.80 -30.66
C ASN A 187 15.59 0.99 -31.62
N TYR A 188 14.53 1.71 -31.20
CA TYR A 188 13.43 2.13 -32.07
C TYR A 188 13.92 3.03 -33.20
N LYS A 189 14.64 4.13 -32.91
CA LYS A 189 15.17 5.06 -33.93
C LYS A 189 16.17 4.40 -34.88
N ASP A 190 17.07 3.55 -34.36
CA ASP A 190 18.12 2.87 -35.13
C ASP A 190 17.56 1.76 -36.02
N ASN A 191 16.38 1.21 -35.70
CA ASN A 191 15.67 0.23 -36.53
C ASN A 191 14.65 0.89 -37.48
N ALA A 192 13.99 1.97 -37.06
CA ALA A 192 13.12 2.77 -37.92
C ALA A 192 13.91 3.47 -39.05
N SER A 193 15.14 3.91 -38.79
CA SER A 193 16.01 4.50 -39.81
C SER A 193 16.61 3.48 -40.79
N LYS A 194 16.61 2.18 -40.45
CA LYS A 194 16.96 1.09 -41.38
C LYS A 194 15.81 0.72 -42.32
N ALA A 195 14.57 1.06 -41.98
CA ALA A 195 13.40 0.81 -42.84
C ALA A 195 13.34 1.73 -44.08
N ASN A 196 14.13 2.82 -44.11
CA ASN A 196 14.16 3.78 -45.23
C ASN A 196 15.41 3.70 -46.12
N ALA A 197 16.17 2.59 -46.09
CA ALA A 197 17.30 2.37 -46.98
C ALA A 197 16.95 1.39 -48.12
N GLY A 198 16.36 1.90 -49.20
CA GLY A 198 16.36 1.27 -50.53
C GLY A 198 15.39 0.10 -50.73
N ALA A 199 14.23 0.41 -51.33
CA ALA A 199 13.23 -0.56 -51.73
C ALA A 199 13.80 -1.68 -52.63
N ASN A 200 13.66 -2.94 -52.19
CA ASN A 200 13.63 -4.10 -53.06
C ASN A 200 12.59 -5.11 -52.53
N THR A 201 11.77 -5.63 -53.44
CA THR A 201 10.53 -6.36 -53.19
C THR A 201 10.77 -7.79 -52.69
N ASN A 202 10.91 -7.96 -51.37
CA ASN A 202 10.64 -9.16 -50.56
C ASN A 202 10.90 -8.84 -49.08
N ILE A 203 10.10 -7.95 -48.49
CA ILE A 203 10.19 -7.62 -47.06
C ILE A 203 9.39 -8.70 -46.32
N PRO A 204 9.98 -9.42 -45.34
CA PRO A 204 9.23 -10.33 -44.47
C PRO A 204 8.04 -9.60 -43.84
N GLU A 205 6.87 -10.23 -43.73
CA GLU A 205 5.73 -9.61 -43.05
C GLU A 205 6.06 -9.42 -41.55
N PHE A 206 6.03 -8.18 -41.07
CA PHE A 206 6.33 -7.82 -39.69
C PHE A 206 5.10 -7.16 -39.05
N ASN A 207 4.66 -7.68 -37.90
CA ASN A 207 3.61 -7.07 -37.09
C ASN A 207 4.19 -6.46 -35.81
N PHE A 208 3.82 -5.23 -35.51
CA PHE A 208 4.26 -4.51 -34.32
C PHE A 208 3.03 -4.02 -33.54
N SER A 209 3.09 -4.12 -32.22
CA SER A 209 2.07 -3.59 -31.31
C SER A 209 2.78 -2.93 -30.13
N ALA A 210 2.32 -1.76 -29.72
CA ALA A 210 2.87 -1.03 -28.59
C ALA A 210 1.79 -0.29 -27.81
N GLY A 211 1.74 -0.53 -26.49
CA GLY A 211 0.98 0.26 -25.54
C GLY A 211 1.93 1.13 -24.72
N LEU A 212 1.56 2.38 -24.50
CA LEU A 212 2.23 3.26 -23.55
C LEU A 212 1.15 4.00 -22.75
N ALA A 213 1.07 3.72 -21.46
CA ALA A 213 0.32 4.53 -20.52
C ALA A 213 1.30 5.40 -19.73
N PHE A 214 0.95 6.67 -19.60
CA PHE A 214 1.73 7.65 -18.84
C PHE A 214 0.76 8.43 -17.96
N SER A 215 1.05 8.47 -16.67
CA SER A 215 0.33 9.26 -15.69
C SER A 215 1.32 10.03 -14.83
N SER A 216 1.03 11.30 -14.60
CA SER A 216 1.87 12.15 -13.76
C SER A 216 0.98 13.14 -13.03
N ALA A 217 1.12 13.16 -11.71
CA ALA A 217 0.40 14.06 -10.83
C ALA A 217 1.37 14.77 -9.90
N GLU A 218 1.17 16.09 -9.78
CA GLU A 218 1.86 16.93 -8.81
C GLU A 218 0.79 17.66 -8.02
N HIS A 219 0.70 17.37 -6.73
CA HIS A 219 -0.29 17.95 -5.83
C HIS A 219 0.40 18.63 -4.67
N THR A 220 -0.14 19.79 -4.30
CA THR A 220 0.31 20.55 -3.14
C THR A 220 -0.92 21.11 -2.43
N VAL A 221 -1.17 20.60 -1.23
CA VAL A 221 -2.26 21.03 -0.34
C VAL A 221 -1.62 21.71 0.85
N LEU A 222 -1.98 22.98 1.06
CA LEU A 222 -1.41 23.82 2.11
C LEU A 222 -2.53 24.39 2.97
N THR A 223 -2.41 24.18 4.27
CA THR A 223 -3.30 24.77 5.26
C THR A 223 -2.44 25.57 6.22
N THR A 224 -2.63 26.88 6.25
CA THR A 224 -1.84 27.77 7.10
C THR A 224 -2.73 28.63 7.98
N VAL A 225 -2.55 28.52 9.29
CA VAL A 225 -3.07 29.49 10.26
C VAL A 225 -2.00 30.56 10.49
N GLY A 226 -2.28 31.79 10.06
CA GLY A 226 -1.32 32.90 10.14
C GLY A 226 -1.01 33.31 11.58
N GLY A 227 0.18 33.89 11.81
CA GLY A 227 0.68 34.22 13.16
C GLY A 227 -0.13 35.29 13.92
N THR A 228 -1.04 35.99 13.25
CA THR A 228 -1.96 36.95 13.88
C THR A 228 -3.38 36.38 14.06
N ALA A 229 -3.60 35.12 13.70
CA ALA A 229 -4.90 34.49 13.81
C ALA A 229 -5.20 34.16 15.28
N GLU A 230 -6.43 34.44 15.68
CA GLU A 230 -7.01 33.99 16.94
C GLU A 230 -8.24 33.15 16.60
N LEU A 231 -8.13 31.84 16.78
CA LEU A 231 -9.19 30.87 16.49
C LEU A 231 -9.68 30.28 17.81
N LYS A 232 -10.98 30.39 18.07
CA LYS A 232 -11.57 29.96 19.33
C LYS A 232 -12.82 29.13 19.08
N SER A 233 -12.85 27.93 19.64
CA SER A 233 -13.95 26.99 19.53
C SER A 233 -14.39 26.54 20.92
N ASN A 234 -15.71 26.46 21.13
CA ASN A 234 -16.29 25.80 22.30
C ASN A 234 -16.41 24.28 22.10
N GLU A 235 -16.12 23.82 20.91
CA GLU A 235 -16.08 22.43 20.49
C GLU A 235 -14.66 22.16 19.95
N ASP A 236 -14.54 21.50 18.80
CA ASP A 236 -13.29 21.14 18.17
C ASP A 236 -12.73 22.28 17.31
N LEU A 237 -11.41 22.25 17.14
CA LEU A 237 -10.65 23.13 16.27
C LEU A 237 -9.68 22.28 15.44
N GLU A 238 -9.83 22.30 14.12
CA GLU A 238 -9.02 21.47 13.23
C GLU A 238 -8.32 22.28 12.15
N VAL A 239 -7.07 21.93 11.91
CA VAL A 239 -6.22 22.48 10.85
C VAL A 239 -5.74 21.31 10.02
N LEU A 240 -6.38 21.07 8.88
CA LEU A 240 -6.16 19.86 8.07
C LEU A 240 -5.60 20.20 6.70
N ALA A 241 -4.56 19.49 6.28
CA ALA A 241 -4.06 19.45 4.91
C ALA A 241 -4.00 18.00 4.46
N THR A 242 -4.94 17.55 3.64
CA THR A 242 -5.06 16.13 3.29
C THR A 242 -5.06 15.92 1.77
N ILE A 243 -4.41 14.83 1.34
CA ILE A 243 -4.42 14.35 -0.04
C ILE A 243 -4.79 12.87 -0.01
N GLU A 244 -5.91 12.51 -0.63
CA GLU A 244 -6.22 11.13 -1.02
C GLU A 244 -5.98 11.00 -2.53
N GLN A 245 -5.11 10.08 -2.96
CA GLN A 245 -4.88 9.83 -4.37
C GLN A 245 -5.10 8.36 -4.73
N ARG A 246 -6.00 8.13 -5.68
CA ARG A 246 -6.19 6.85 -6.36
C ARG A 246 -5.53 6.93 -7.73
N PHE A 247 -4.70 5.95 -8.07
CA PHE A 247 -4.12 5.89 -9.41
C PHE A 247 -4.28 4.50 -10.01
N GLN A 248 -4.52 4.49 -11.32
CA GLN A 248 -4.57 3.30 -12.14
C GLN A 248 -3.87 3.56 -13.47
N ILE A 249 -2.82 2.80 -13.75
CA ILE A 249 -2.09 2.84 -15.01
C ILE A 249 -2.11 1.47 -15.69
N HIS A 250 -2.55 1.43 -16.93
CA HIS A 250 -2.75 0.18 -17.65
C HIS A 250 -2.19 0.27 -19.06
N SER A 251 -1.24 -0.62 -19.38
CA SER A 251 -0.74 -0.81 -20.73
C SER A 251 -0.80 -2.27 -21.12
N GLU A 252 -1.53 -2.56 -22.19
CA GLU A 252 -1.54 -3.88 -22.81
C GLU A 252 -1.10 -3.82 -24.28
N SER A 253 -0.27 -4.77 -24.69
CA SER A 253 0.04 -4.96 -26.11
C SER A 253 -0.07 -6.43 -26.52
N THR A 254 -0.80 -6.69 -27.61
CA THR A 254 -0.99 -8.03 -28.16
C THR A 254 -0.82 -7.98 -29.67
N THR A 255 -0.15 -8.99 -30.22
CA THR A 255 0.01 -9.12 -31.67
C THR A 255 0.20 -10.58 -32.10
N THR A 256 -0.38 -10.90 -33.27
CA THR A 256 -0.21 -12.19 -33.94
C THR A 256 0.31 -11.92 -35.34
N ALA A 257 1.40 -12.57 -35.75
CA ALA A 257 1.94 -12.44 -37.11
C ALA A 257 1.10 -13.23 -38.14
N PRO A 258 1.06 -12.79 -39.42
CA PRO A 258 0.60 -13.61 -40.55
C PRO A 258 1.58 -14.76 -40.85
N GLU A 259 1.17 -15.69 -41.73
CA GLU A 259 1.96 -16.90 -42.06
C GLU A 259 3.41 -16.55 -42.47
N ASN A 260 4.39 -17.17 -41.82
CA ASN A 260 5.84 -16.90 -41.97
C ASN A 260 6.34 -15.51 -41.49
N GLY A 261 5.50 -14.70 -40.85
CA GLY A 261 5.85 -13.38 -40.33
C GLY A 261 6.56 -13.39 -38.97
N SER A 262 7.14 -12.24 -38.59
CA SER A 262 7.69 -12.00 -37.25
C SER A 262 6.88 -10.93 -36.51
N THR A 263 6.88 -10.96 -35.17
CA THR A 263 6.12 -9.98 -34.38
C THR A 263 6.81 -9.47 -33.11
N PHE A 264 6.46 -8.24 -32.75
CA PHE A 264 7.00 -7.52 -31.61
C PHE A 264 5.87 -6.85 -30.83
N SER A 265 5.86 -7.03 -29.51
CA SER A 265 4.88 -6.45 -28.59
C SER A 265 5.58 -5.72 -27.45
N VAL A 266 5.19 -4.48 -27.18
CA VAL A 266 5.75 -3.70 -26.07
C VAL A 266 4.63 -3.07 -25.27
N ALA A 267 4.67 -3.20 -23.94
CA ALA A 267 3.80 -2.46 -23.04
C ALA A 267 4.67 -1.68 -22.06
N ALA A 268 4.34 -0.41 -21.86
CA ALA A 268 5.06 0.48 -20.98
C ALA A 268 4.08 1.30 -20.12
N ASP A 269 4.27 1.24 -18.81
CA ASP A 269 3.60 2.07 -17.81
C ASP A 269 4.62 2.97 -17.15
N VAL A 270 4.29 4.26 -17.06
CA VAL A 270 5.10 5.26 -16.34
C VAL A 270 4.18 6.12 -15.47
N GLY A 271 4.24 5.92 -14.16
CA GLY A 271 3.56 6.71 -13.13
C GLY A 271 4.54 7.57 -12.35
N LEU A 272 4.34 8.90 -12.36
CA LEU A 272 5.17 9.87 -11.65
C LEU A 272 4.30 10.72 -10.71
N TYR A 273 4.35 10.45 -9.41
CA TYR A 273 3.44 11.05 -8.44
C TYR A 273 4.22 11.81 -7.37
N THR A 274 3.87 13.08 -7.19
CA THR A 274 4.40 13.93 -6.12
C THR A 274 3.25 14.55 -5.34
N ASN A 275 3.11 14.18 -4.07
CA ASN A 275 2.08 14.70 -3.19
C ASN A 275 2.70 15.41 -2.00
N ILE A 276 2.31 16.67 -1.80
CA ILE A 276 2.82 17.51 -0.71
C ILE A 276 1.62 18.03 0.07
N ALA A 277 1.40 17.50 1.27
CA ALA A 277 0.42 17.98 2.22
C ALA A 277 1.13 18.69 3.38
N LYS A 278 0.82 19.98 3.60
CA LYS A 278 1.41 20.76 4.70
C LYS A 278 0.37 21.47 5.54
N ALA A 279 0.33 21.16 6.83
CA ALA A 279 -0.44 21.90 7.82
C ALA A 279 0.50 22.74 8.69
N THR A 280 0.25 24.04 8.79
CA THR A 280 1.13 24.96 9.51
C THR A 280 0.34 25.87 10.43
N VAL A 281 0.69 25.86 11.71
CA VAL A 281 0.32 26.89 12.67
C VAL A 281 1.52 27.82 12.81
N ALA A 282 1.39 29.04 12.29
CA ALA A 282 2.51 29.96 12.23
C ALA A 282 2.84 30.59 13.59
N SER A 283 4.07 31.11 13.70
CA SER A 283 4.56 31.72 14.94
C SER A 283 3.63 32.79 15.49
N GLY A 284 3.29 32.68 16.78
CA GLY A 284 2.41 33.63 17.48
C GLY A 284 0.91 33.42 17.29
N ALA A 285 0.48 32.46 16.46
CA ALA A 285 -0.94 32.13 16.32
C ALA A 285 -1.54 31.64 17.64
N LYS A 286 -2.82 31.94 17.88
CA LYS A 286 -3.56 31.54 19.09
C LYS A 286 -4.75 30.67 18.71
N LEU A 287 -4.74 29.44 19.18
CA LEU A 287 -5.78 28.46 18.89
C LEU A 287 -6.29 27.93 20.23
N ASP A 288 -7.57 28.11 20.53
CA ASP A 288 -8.20 27.63 21.76
C ASP A 288 -9.44 26.79 21.43
N ALA A 289 -9.42 25.52 21.82
CA ALA A 289 -10.55 24.60 21.74
C ALA A 289 -10.90 24.11 23.15
N LEU A 290 -12.19 23.96 23.46
CA LEU A 290 -12.62 23.34 24.72
C LEU A 290 -12.66 21.80 24.64
N LYS A 291 -12.51 21.24 23.44
CA LYS A 291 -12.52 19.79 23.21
C LYS A 291 -11.25 19.36 22.47
N ALA A 292 -11.28 19.07 21.17
CA ALA A 292 -10.06 18.69 20.43
C ALA A 292 -9.44 19.86 19.66
N LEU A 293 -8.12 20.03 19.76
CA LEU A 293 -7.32 20.85 18.86
C LEU A 293 -6.41 19.94 18.03
N ARG A 294 -6.62 19.91 16.72
CA ARG A 294 -5.89 19.01 15.82
C ARG A 294 -5.21 19.76 14.69
N VAL A 295 -3.96 19.44 14.44
CA VAL A 295 -3.21 19.91 13.28
C VAL A 295 -2.70 18.67 12.56
N ILE A 296 -3.21 18.42 11.35
CA ILE A 296 -2.98 17.15 10.65
C ILE A 296 -2.55 17.42 9.22
N SER A 297 -1.52 16.70 8.77
CA SER A 297 -1.20 16.54 7.36
C SER A 297 -1.25 15.06 7.00
N SER A 298 -1.89 14.72 5.87
CA SER A 298 -1.91 13.34 5.38
C SER A 298 -1.75 13.25 3.87
N VAL A 299 -1.05 12.20 3.45
CA VAL A 299 -1.00 11.74 2.05
C VAL A 299 -1.33 10.26 2.05
N GLU A 300 -2.38 9.90 1.31
CA GLU A 300 -2.95 8.55 1.34
C GLU A 300 -3.15 8.00 -0.07
N TYR A 301 -2.73 6.75 -0.27
CA TYR A 301 -3.04 5.93 -1.44
C TYR A 301 -3.83 4.70 -0.99
N PRO A 302 -5.16 4.82 -0.84
CA PRO A 302 -5.98 3.71 -0.40
C PRO A 302 -6.09 2.63 -1.48
N TYR A 303 -6.58 1.45 -1.11
CA TYR A 303 -6.96 0.43 -2.09
C TYR A 303 -7.94 0.99 -3.12
N LEU A 304 -7.74 0.66 -4.40
CA LEU A 304 -8.75 0.90 -5.44
C LEU A 304 -10.06 0.15 -5.13
N THR A 305 -9.94 -1.07 -4.61
CA THR A 305 -10.99 -1.84 -3.93
C THR A 305 -10.27 -2.74 -2.93
N SER A 306 -10.69 -2.75 -1.67
CA SER A 306 -10.02 -3.60 -0.67
C SER A 306 -10.17 -5.09 -1.03
N PRO A 307 -9.15 -5.94 -0.81
CA PRO A 307 -9.20 -7.36 -1.21
C PRO A 307 -10.36 -8.15 -0.59
N ASP A 308 -10.88 -7.69 0.54
CA ASP A 308 -12.06 -8.19 1.25
C ASP A 308 -13.39 -7.57 0.75
N GLU A 309 -13.39 -6.42 0.07
CA GLU A 309 -14.53 -5.87 -0.69
C GLU A 309 -14.71 -6.48 -2.08
N PHE A 310 -13.66 -7.11 -2.63
CA PHE A 310 -13.66 -7.58 -4.01
C PHE A 310 -14.71 -8.67 -4.30
N ALA A 311 -15.26 -9.31 -3.26
CA ALA A 311 -16.40 -10.23 -3.36
C ALA A 311 -17.61 -9.65 -2.58
N PRO A 312 -18.80 -9.51 -3.20
CA PRO A 312 -19.97 -8.97 -2.51
C PRO A 312 -20.33 -9.80 -1.28
N THR A 313 -20.58 -9.13 -0.15
CA THR A 313 -20.63 -9.78 1.18
C THR A 313 -22.04 -10.11 1.65
N THR A 314 -23.07 -9.60 0.96
CA THR A 314 -24.47 -9.98 1.19
C THR A 314 -25.25 -10.16 -0.13
N LEU A 315 -26.29 -10.99 -0.11
CA LEU A 315 -27.26 -11.05 -1.22
C LEU A 315 -27.99 -9.71 -1.40
N GLY A 316 -28.05 -8.85 -0.38
CA GLY A 316 -28.59 -7.50 -0.42
C GLY A 316 -27.73 -6.53 -1.23
N GLU A 317 -26.40 -6.46 -0.99
CA GLU A 317 -25.46 -5.67 -1.79
C GLU A 317 -25.40 -6.12 -3.25
N SER A 318 -25.53 -7.44 -3.48
CA SER A 318 -25.61 -8.02 -4.82
C SER A 318 -26.90 -7.64 -5.55
N ILE A 319 -28.00 -7.41 -4.83
CA ILE A 319 -29.30 -7.00 -5.36
C ILE A 319 -29.40 -5.48 -5.49
N ASP A 320 -28.82 -4.70 -4.57
CA ASP A 320 -28.74 -3.24 -4.62
C ASP A 320 -27.79 -2.75 -5.73
N SER A 321 -26.63 -3.41 -5.92
CA SER A 321 -25.75 -3.17 -7.07
C SER A 321 -26.45 -3.46 -8.41
N LEU A 322 -27.31 -4.49 -8.46
CA LEU A 322 -28.09 -4.85 -9.65
C LEU A 322 -29.33 -3.94 -9.84
N GLN A 323 -29.86 -3.33 -8.77
CA GLN A 323 -31.01 -2.42 -8.80
C GLN A 323 -30.61 -0.96 -9.06
N ASN A 324 -29.47 -0.49 -8.55
CA ASN A 324 -28.99 0.89 -8.71
C ASN A 324 -28.14 1.07 -9.98
N ASP A 325 -27.25 0.12 -10.31
CA ASP A 325 -26.33 0.23 -11.46
C ASP A 325 -26.71 -0.68 -12.65
N GLY A 326 -27.77 -1.50 -12.50
CA GLY A 326 -28.29 -2.34 -13.57
C GLY A 326 -27.28 -3.35 -14.14
N TYR A 327 -27.38 -3.63 -15.44
CA TYR A 327 -26.52 -4.57 -16.17
C TYR A 327 -25.05 -4.12 -16.29
N ASP A 328 -24.70 -2.88 -15.92
CA ASP A 328 -23.33 -2.36 -15.97
C ASP A 328 -22.44 -2.88 -14.82
N SER A 329 -23.03 -3.34 -13.71
CA SER A 329 -22.32 -4.07 -12.64
C SER A 329 -21.66 -5.37 -13.14
N LEU A 330 -22.22 -5.98 -14.19
CA LEU A 330 -21.69 -7.19 -14.84
C LEU A 330 -20.49 -6.89 -15.75
N ASN A 331 -20.39 -5.67 -16.28
CA ASN A 331 -19.26 -5.23 -17.11
C ASN A 331 -17.95 -5.10 -16.30
N LYS A 332 -18.03 -4.75 -15.00
CA LYS A 332 -16.90 -4.72 -14.07
C LYS A 332 -16.15 -6.06 -14.01
N TYR A 333 -16.86 -7.19 -14.16
CA TYR A 333 -16.30 -8.54 -14.12
C TYR A 333 -16.11 -9.18 -15.52
N MET A 334 -16.28 -8.41 -16.59
CA MET A 334 -16.18 -8.88 -17.98
C MET A 334 -15.00 -8.28 -18.77
N ASP A 335 -14.06 -7.61 -18.09
CA ASP A 335 -12.86 -6.95 -18.65
C ASP A 335 -11.78 -7.88 -19.25
N GLY A 336 -12.03 -9.19 -19.34
CA GLY A 336 -11.03 -10.16 -19.77
C GLY A 336 -10.13 -10.69 -18.64
N THR A 337 -10.29 -10.19 -17.41
CA THR A 337 -9.59 -10.63 -16.19
C THR A 337 -10.51 -10.87 -14.99
N LEU A 338 -11.83 -10.84 -15.19
CA LEU A 338 -12.86 -10.93 -14.14
C LEU A 338 -12.86 -9.73 -13.18
N GLY A 339 -12.54 -8.53 -13.67
CA GLY A 339 -12.56 -7.29 -12.88
C GLY A 339 -11.39 -7.10 -11.94
N ILE A 340 -10.44 -8.04 -11.93
CA ILE A 340 -9.23 -8.01 -11.13
C ILE A 340 -8.30 -6.90 -11.63
N GLN A 341 -8.20 -6.72 -12.94
CA GLN A 341 -7.37 -5.67 -13.55
C GLN A 341 -7.88 -4.26 -13.23
N GLY A 342 -9.18 -4.01 -13.39
CA GLY A 342 -9.78 -2.70 -13.11
C GLY A 342 -10.06 -2.41 -11.63
N GLY A 343 -10.24 -3.44 -10.79
CA GLY A 343 -10.65 -3.28 -9.39
C GLY A 343 -9.54 -3.40 -8.35
N LEU A 344 -8.46 -4.14 -8.63
CA LEU A 344 -7.44 -4.46 -7.62
C LEU A 344 -6.05 -3.87 -7.92
N PHE A 345 -5.67 -3.74 -9.20
CA PHE A 345 -4.31 -3.34 -9.58
C PHE A 345 -4.20 -1.84 -9.84
N ASN A 346 -3.25 -1.21 -9.15
CA ASN A 346 -2.83 0.17 -9.39
C ASN A 346 -2.02 0.28 -10.69
N SER A 347 -1.28 -0.78 -11.06
CA SER A 347 -0.56 -0.79 -12.33
C SER A 347 -0.57 -2.15 -13.03
N TRP A 348 -0.68 -2.13 -14.36
CA TRP A 348 -0.72 -3.32 -15.19
C TRP A 348 -0.01 -3.10 -16.53
N ALA A 349 1.25 -3.54 -16.61
CA ALA A 349 2.02 -3.53 -17.86
C ALA A 349 2.12 -4.95 -18.42
N ARG A 350 1.42 -5.24 -19.52
CA ARG A 350 1.38 -6.59 -20.10
C ARG A 350 1.59 -6.62 -21.60
N SER A 351 2.44 -7.51 -22.09
CA SER A 351 2.64 -7.72 -23.53
C SER A 351 2.63 -9.19 -23.95
N THR A 352 2.16 -9.48 -25.18
CA THR A 352 2.13 -10.83 -25.74
C THR A 352 2.42 -10.85 -27.25
N ALA A 353 3.18 -11.85 -27.71
CA ALA A 353 3.65 -11.95 -29.09
C ALA A 353 3.55 -13.39 -29.62
N LYS A 354 2.73 -13.62 -30.65
CA LYS A 354 2.61 -14.92 -31.33
C LYS A 354 3.04 -14.81 -32.80
N ALA A 355 3.99 -15.62 -33.26
CA ALA A 355 4.46 -15.57 -34.64
C ALA A 355 4.97 -16.91 -35.16
N ASP A 356 4.96 -17.14 -36.47
CA ASP A 356 5.57 -18.35 -37.04
C ASP A 356 7.10 -18.28 -37.02
N SER A 357 7.70 -17.12 -37.32
CA SER A 357 9.16 -16.98 -37.35
C SER A 357 9.72 -16.54 -35.99
N VAL A 358 9.65 -15.25 -35.67
CA VAL A 358 10.21 -14.68 -34.43
C VAL A 358 9.14 -13.91 -33.68
N GLY A 359 9.03 -14.15 -32.37
CA GLY A 359 8.15 -13.42 -31.47
C GLY A 359 8.93 -12.80 -30.32
N VAL A 360 8.74 -11.50 -30.07
CA VAL A 360 9.38 -10.79 -28.96
C VAL A 360 8.32 -9.98 -28.21
N ALA A 361 8.25 -10.13 -26.89
CA ALA A 361 7.41 -9.31 -26.03
C ALA A 361 8.24 -8.64 -24.93
N GLY A 362 7.89 -7.41 -24.56
CA GLY A 362 8.51 -6.66 -23.48
C GLY A 362 7.47 -5.90 -22.65
N SER A 363 7.53 -5.98 -21.33
CA SER A 363 6.73 -5.14 -20.43
C SER A 363 7.63 -4.33 -19.50
N ILE A 364 7.31 -3.05 -19.33
CA ILE A 364 8.04 -2.13 -18.48
C ILE A 364 7.02 -1.38 -17.62
N ASN A 365 7.22 -1.37 -16.32
CA ASN A 365 6.38 -0.63 -15.38
C ASN A 365 7.29 0.16 -14.44
N VAL A 366 7.15 1.49 -14.47
CA VAL A 366 7.95 2.42 -13.68
C VAL A 366 7.00 3.27 -12.84
N LEU A 367 7.11 3.14 -11.52
CA LEU A 367 6.35 3.94 -10.56
C LEU A 367 7.31 4.70 -9.66
N ILE A 368 7.17 6.02 -9.62
CA ILE A 368 7.95 6.89 -8.74
C ILE A 368 6.98 7.72 -7.91
N HIS A 369 7.08 7.57 -6.60
CA HIS A 369 6.29 8.32 -5.62
C HIS A 369 7.21 9.18 -4.77
N ASN A 370 6.82 10.43 -4.58
CA ASN A 370 7.48 11.37 -3.68
C ASN A 370 6.42 12.05 -2.81
N ASN A 371 6.32 11.61 -1.57
CA ASN A 371 5.27 12.05 -0.65
C ASN A 371 5.85 12.83 0.51
N VAL A 372 5.22 13.97 0.81
CA VAL A 372 5.58 14.84 1.93
C VAL A 372 4.30 15.12 2.71
N ALA A 373 4.22 14.59 3.93
CA ALA A 373 3.22 14.96 4.92
C ALA A 373 3.96 15.70 6.05
N GLU A 374 3.72 17.02 6.15
CA GLU A 374 4.44 17.88 7.08
C GLU A 374 3.48 18.73 7.92
N THR A 375 3.48 18.51 9.22
CA THR A 375 2.72 19.27 10.21
C THR A 375 3.68 20.05 11.08
N LEU A 376 3.56 21.38 11.04
CA LEU A 376 4.45 22.30 11.76
C LEU A 376 3.64 23.21 12.68
N VAL A 377 3.97 23.19 13.97
CA VAL A 377 3.59 24.24 14.91
C VAL A 377 4.83 25.06 15.20
N GLN A 378 4.85 26.27 14.64
CA GLN A 378 6.02 27.13 14.65
C GLN A 378 6.19 27.86 15.98
N SER A 379 7.40 28.38 16.20
CA SER A 379 7.79 28.94 17.50
C SER A 379 6.85 30.00 18.04
N GLY A 380 6.57 29.96 19.34
CA GLY A 380 5.74 30.95 20.02
C GLY A 380 4.23 30.84 19.77
N ALA A 381 3.74 29.78 19.10
CA ALA A 381 2.31 29.53 18.99
C ALA A 381 1.71 29.19 20.37
N LEU A 382 0.45 29.58 20.58
CA LEU A 382 -0.29 29.38 21.84
C LEU A 382 -1.48 28.46 21.59
N LEU A 383 -1.42 27.24 22.15
CA LEU A 383 -2.47 26.23 22.03
C LEU A 383 -3.18 26.07 23.38
N ASN A 384 -4.48 26.36 23.40
CA ASN A 384 -5.36 26.34 24.57
C ASN A 384 -4.86 27.20 25.75
N GLN A 385 -4.17 28.31 25.46
CA GLN A 385 -3.57 29.17 26.48
C GLN A 385 -4.50 30.26 27.00
N ASP A 386 -5.64 30.54 26.34
CA ASP A 386 -6.55 31.58 26.81
C ASP A 386 -7.33 31.13 28.06
N THR A 387 -6.89 31.61 29.21
CA THR A 387 -7.52 31.30 30.50
C THR A 387 -8.94 31.85 30.63
N ASN A 388 -9.28 32.95 29.95
CA ASN A 388 -10.66 33.46 29.97
C ASN A 388 -11.57 32.57 29.11
N TRP A 389 -11.03 31.99 28.04
CA TRP A 389 -11.80 31.05 27.22
C TRP A 389 -12.08 29.74 27.96
N ARG A 390 -11.14 29.29 28.81
CA ARG A 390 -11.26 28.11 29.68
C ARG A 390 -11.95 28.37 31.02
N ASP A 391 -12.48 29.57 31.24
CA ASP A 391 -13.20 29.91 32.46
C ASP A 391 -14.71 29.84 32.21
N ALA A 392 -15.40 28.93 32.89
CA ALA A 392 -16.85 28.77 32.78
C ALA A 392 -17.66 30.03 33.14
N ALA A 393 -17.11 30.94 33.94
CA ALA A 393 -17.74 32.22 34.26
C ALA A 393 -17.61 33.24 33.11
N MET A 394 -16.51 33.19 32.35
CA MET A 394 -16.24 34.10 31.24
C MET A 394 -16.77 33.55 29.90
N ASN A 395 -16.77 32.23 29.73
CA ASN A 395 -17.26 31.50 28.56
C ASN A 395 -18.14 30.31 29.00
N PRO A 396 -19.41 30.54 29.36
CA PRO A 396 -20.29 29.47 29.81
C PRO A 396 -20.61 28.48 28.67
N HIS A 397 -20.09 27.25 28.78
CA HIS A 397 -20.33 26.17 27.82
C HIS A 397 -20.33 24.81 28.52
N PRO A 398 -21.10 23.80 28.05
CA PRO A 398 -21.06 22.45 28.61
C PRO A 398 -19.65 21.87 28.69
N ASN A 399 -18.85 21.96 27.62
CA ASN A 399 -17.48 21.41 27.56
C ASN A 399 -16.43 22.11 28.46
N GLN A 400 -16.84 23.01 29.35
CA GLN A 400 -15.92 23.58 30.32
C GLN A 400 -15.65 22.56 31.42
N GLY A 401 -14.39 22.41 31.85
CA GLY A 401 -14.05 21.41 32.86
C GLY A 401 -14.89 21.50 34.14
N ALA A 402 -15.19 22.72 34.61
CA ALA A 402 -16.06 22.95 35.78
C ALA A 402 -17.53 22.47 35.61
N ASN A 403 -17.96 22.20 34.38
CA ASN A 403 -19.28 21.68 34.04
C ASN A 403 -19.26 20.17 33.72
N GLN A 404 -18.08 19.55 33.63
CA GLN A 404 -17.92 18.11 33.51
C GLN A 404 -18.17 17.41 34.85
N SER A 405 -18.39 16.10 34.80
CA SER A 405 -18.87 15.33 35.96
C SER A 405 -17.82 15.18 37.08
N ASP A 406 -16.56 15.19 36.70
CA ASP A 406 -15.35 15.12 37.54
C ASP A 406 -14.75 16.49 37.84
N GLY A 407 -15.19 17.53 37.13
CA GLY A 407 -14.69 18.89 37.24
C GLY A 407 -13.38 19.15 36.50
N LEU A 408 -12.93 18.23 35.64
CA LEU A 408 -11.65 18.31 34.93
C LEU A 408 -11.85 18.73 33.47
N ALA A 409 -10.87 19.43 32.92
CA ALA A 409 -10.92 19.84 31.52
C ALA A 409 -10.49 18.69 30.58
N GLU A 410 -11.33 18.36 29.59
CA GLU A 410 -11.14 17.25 28.63
C GLU A 410 -10.39 17.66 27.35
N GLN A 411 -9.71 18.82 27.37
CA GLN A 411 -9.13 19.41 26.16
C GLN A 411 -7.99 18.55 25.61
N THR A 412 -8.01 18.15 24.35
CA THR A 412 -6.90 17.40 23.73
C THR A 412 -6.15 18.25 22.71
N VAL A 413 -4.86 17.98 22.55
CA VAL A 413 -4.03 18.58 21.50
C VAL A 413 -3.31 17.48 20.73
N SER A 414 -3.53 17.41 19.43
CA SER A 414 -2.96 16.39 18.54
C SER A 414 -2.26 17.02 17.34
N ILE A 415 -0.98 16.70 17.15
CA ILE A 415 -0.15 17.18 16.03
C ILE A 415 0.31 15.96 15.22
N GLU A 416 -0.26 15.77 14.03
CA GLU A 416 -0.17 14.51 13.30
C GLU A 416 0.34 14.68 11.87
N ALA A 417 1.21 13.78 11.41
CA ALA A 417 1.64 13.68 10.02
C ALA A 417 1.58 12.21 9.56
N LEU A 418 0.88 11.92 8.47
CA LEU A 418 0.57 10.56 8.03
C LEU A 418 0.94 10.33 6.56
N ASN A 419 1.62 9.22 6.24
CA ASN A 419 1.88 8.76 4.87
C ASN A 419 1.45 7.30 4.74
N TYR A 420 0.30 7.04 4.10
CA TYR A 420 -0.22 5.69 3.95
C TYR A 420 -0.29 5.28 2.47
N MET A 421 0.13 4.05 2.18
CA MET A 421 0.15 3.55 0.81
C MET A 421 -0.17 2.07 0.71
N GLN A 422 -1.16 1.73 -0.12
CA GLN A 422 -1.56 0.36 -0.42
C GLN A 422 -1.61 0.16 -1.94
N THR A 423 -0.71 -0.67 -2.48
CA THR A 423 -0.62 -0.86 -3.94
C THR A 423 -0.42 -2.32 -4.38
N PHE A 424 -1.04 -2.65 -5.52
CA PHE A 424 -0.80 -3.88 -6.26
C PHE A 424 -0.34 -3.56 -7.69
N ASN A 425 0.78 -4.16 -8.08
CA ASN A 425 1.49 -3.80 -9.30
C ASN A 425 1.88 -5.04 -10.11
N ILE A 426 1.65 -4.99 -11.42
CA ILE A 426 1.99 -6.07 -12.34
C ILE A 426 2.88 -5.58 -13.48
N ALA A 427 3.90 -6.38 -13.80
CA ALA A 427 4.65 -6.29 -15.03
C ALA A 427 4.86 -7.69 -15.62
N GLY A 428 4.35 -7.99 -16.82
CA GLY A 428 4.59 -9.33 -17.34
C GLY A 428 4.20 -9.66 -18.78
N ILE A 429 4.55 -10.89 -19.15
CA ILE A 429 4.36 -11.53 -20.44
C ILE A 429 3.76 -12.91 -20.16
N PHE A 430 2.46 -12.92 -19.96
CA PHE A 430 1.67 -14.12 -19.71
C PHE A 430 0.39 -14.10 -20.54
N GLY A 431 -0.10 -15.29 -20.90
CA GLY A 431 -1.37 -15.45 -21.61
C GLY A 431 -2.50 -15.75 -20.63
N ILE A 432 -3.53 -14.92 -20.62
CA ILE A 432 -4.85 -15.25 -20.06
C ILE A 432 -5.73 -15.64 -21.25
N GLU A 433 -6.05 -16.93 -21.40
CA GLU A 433 -7.09 -17.38 -22.32
C GLU A 433 -8.38 -17.63 -21.51
N ILE A 434 -9.36 -16.74 -21.70
CA ILE A 434 -10.71 -16.98 -21.19
C ILE A 434 -11.45 -17.85 -22.22
N PRO A 435 -12.14 -18.93 -21.79
CA PRO A 435 -12.90 -19.76 -22.71
C PRO A 435 -13.96 -18.93 -23.42
N HIS A 436 -13.95 -18.96 -24.75
CA HIS A 436 -15.04 -18.41 -25.54
C HIS A 436 -16.33 -19.23 -25.28
N VAL A 437 -17.38 -18.56 -24.82
CA VAL A 437 -18.73 -19.10 -24.86
C VAL A 437 -19.27 -18.86 -26.27
N SER A 438 -19.48 -19.94 -27.02
CA SER A 438 -20.21 -19.86 -28.29
C SER A 438 -21.60 -19.27 -28.06
N THR A 439 -21.97 -18.22 -28.80
CA THR A 439 -23.29 -17.58 -28.76
C THR A 439 -24.39 -18.40 -29.43
N ASN A 440 -24.22 -19.72 -29.62
CA ASN A 440 -25.26 -20.59 -30.16
C ASN A 440 -26.16 -21.14 -29.02
N PRO A 441 -27.39 -20.63 -28.86
CA PRO A 441 -28.27 -20.96 -27.74
C PRO A 441 -28.77 -22.41 -27.72
N PHE A 442 -28.49 -23.21 -28.75
CA PHE A 442 -28.97 -24.59 -28.87
C PHE A 442 -27.87 -25.66 -28.74
N ASN A 443 -26.60 -25.27 -28.61
CA ASN A 443 -25.52 -26.19 -28.25
C ASN A 443 -24.30 -25.43 -27.67
N PRO A 444 -24.32 -25.08 -26.36
CA PRO A 444 -23.18 -24.44 -25.71
C PRO A 444 -22.01 -25.43 -25.62
N SER A 445 -20.94 -25.17 -26.37
CA SER A 445 -19.67 -25.85 -26.17
C SER A 445 -18.81 -25.03 -25.22
N TYR A 446 -18.45 -25.61 -24.09
CA TYR A 446 -17.47 -25.04 -23.18
C TYR A 446 -16.08 -25.35 -23.74
N GLY A 447 -15.32 -24.31 -24.10
CA GLY A 447 -13.89 -24.47 -24.35
C GLY A 447 -13.18 -25.07 -23.12
N PRO A 448 -11.99 -25.66 -23.28
CA PRO A 448 -11.21 -26.19 -22.16
C PRO A 448 -11.06 -25.13 -21.05
N LYS A 449 -11.07 -25.58 -19.79
CA LYS A 449 -10.98 -24.76 -18.56
C LYS A 449 -9.94 -23.64 -18.73
N SER A 450 -10.24 -22.43 -18.25
CA SER A 450 -9.29 -21.30 -18.24
C SER A 450 -7.93 -21.77 -17.75
N VAL A 451 -6.92 -21.73 -18.61
CA VAL A 451 -5.52 -22.02 -18.25
C VAL A 451 -4.76 -20.73 -18.40
N VAL A 452 -4.22 -20.22 -17.28
CA VAL A 452 -3.13 -19.23 -17.35
C VAL A 452 -1.98 -19.93 -18.05
N LYS A 453 -1.70 -19.54 -19.30
CA LYS A 453 -0.53 -20.04 -20.01
C LYS A 453 0.66 -19.20 -19.54
N PRO A 454 1.63 -19.78 -18.81
CA PRO A 454 2.76 -19.03 -18.27
C PRO A 454 3.72 -18.50 -19.36
N LEU A 455 3.41 -18.76 -20.64
CA LEU A 455 4.18 -18.37 -21.81
C LEU A 455 3.36 -17.35 -22.63
N GLY A 456 3.68 -16.06 -22.48
CA GLY A 456 3.06 -14.98 -23.26
C GLY A 456 3.63 -14.79 -24.68
N THR A 457 4.81 -15.36 -24.97
CA THR A 457 5.44 -15.35 -26.29
C THR A 457 5.62 -16.75 -26.86
N SER A 458 5.19 -17.00 -28.10
CA SER A 458 5.38 -18.28 -28.78
C SER A 458 5.73 -18.14 -30.26
N SER A 459 6.77 -18.84 -30.73
CA SER A 459 7.08 -18.94 -32.16
C SER A 459 7.77 -20.24 -32.59
N GLN A 460 7.79 -20.54 -33.90
CA GLN A 460 8.41 -21.76 -34.45
C GLN A 460 9.94 -21.63 -34.65
N ARG A 461 10.54 -20.43 -34.53
CA ARG A 461 12.02 -20.29 -34.60
C ARG A 461 12.64 -19.61 -33.39
N GLY A 462 12.11 -18.49 -32.90
CA GLY A 462 12.72 -17.75 -31.79
C GLY A 462 11.72 -16.96 -30.96
N GLY A 463 11.68 -17.20 -29.66
CA GLY A 463 10.74 -16.56 -28.73
C GLY A 463 11.47 -15.87 -27.59
N ALA A 464 11.20 -14.58 -27.38
CA ALA A 464 11.78 -13.80 -26.28
C ALA A 464 10.71 -13.07 -25.46
N GLY A 465 10.86 -13.07 -24.13
CA GLY A 465 10.05 -12.28 -23.22
C GLY A 465 10.90 -11.55 -22.18
N GLY A 466 10.67 -10.26 -21.97
CA GLY A 466 11.27 -9.48 -20.88
C GLY A 466 10.26 -8.68 -20.07
N ALA A 467 10.30 -8.77 -18.74
CA ALA A 467 9.49 -7.94 -17.84
C ALA A 467 10.38 -7.14 -16.89
N ILE A 468 10.15 -5.84 -16.78
CA ILE A 468 10.88 -4.94 -15.88
C ILE A 468 9.88 -4.17 -15.02
N PHE A 469 10.08 -4.20 -13.71
CA PHE A 469 9.41 -3.30 -12.76
C PHE A 469 10.44 -2.45 -12.03
N ILE A 470 10.17 -1.15 -11.91
CA ILE A 470 10.94 -0.21 -11.09
C ILE A 470 9.95 0.56 -10.22
N GLY A 471 9.97 0.32 -8.91
CA GLY A 471 9.23 1.09 -7.92
C GLY A 471 10.20 1.89 -7.05
N ILE A 472 10.02 3.21 -6.99
CA ILE A 472 10.78 4.10 -6.10
C ILE A 472 9.79 4.86 -5.24
N LEU A 473 9.93 4.75 -3.92
CA LEU A 473 9.11 5.42 -2.93
C LEU A 473 10.00 6.30 -2.06
N ASN A 474 9.78 7.60 -2.10
CA ASN A 474 10.40 8.56 -1.19
C ASN A 474 9.32 9.18 -0.32
N ASN A 475 9.39 8.98 0.99
CA ASN A 475 8.40 9.50 1.93
C ASN A 475 9.09 10.36 3.00
N THR A 476 8.52 11.53 3.24
CA THR A 476 8.86 12.40 4.37
C THR A 476 7.60 12.63 5.19
N THR A 477 7.61 12.13 6.43
CA THR A 477 6.52 12.28 7.38
C THR A 477 7.06 13.04 8.58
N THR A 478 6.62 14.28 8.81
CA THR A 478 7.16 15.11 9.89
C THR A 478 6.04 15.82 10.65
N ALA A 479 5.91 15.50 11.93
CA ALA A 479 5.10 16.25 12.89
C ALA A 479 6.05 16.94 13.86
N ARG A 480 6.06 18.28 13.87
CA ARG A 480 7.04 19.07 14.64
C ARG A 480 6.38 20.21 15.40
N VAL A 481 6.72 20.30 16.68
CA VAL A 481 6.47 21.46 17.54
C VAL A 481 7.80 22.17 17.81
N GLU A 482 7.90 23.44 17.44
CA GLU A 482 9.11 24.25 17.57
C GLU A 482 9.24 24.93 18.95
N ASP A 483 10.31 25.71 19.13
CA ASP A 483 10.67 26.35 20.40
C ASP A 483 9.58 27.31 20.90
N GLU A 484 9.44 27.45 22.22
CA GLU A 484 8.54 28.44 22.85
C GLU A 484 7.06 28.28 22.51
N VAL A 485 6.64 27.16 21.92
CA VAL A 485 5.22 26.81 21.79
C VAL A 485 4.67 26.47 23.18
N ALA A 486 3.53 27.05 23.55
CA ALA A 486 2.86 26.78 24.83
C ALA A 486 1.58 25.97 24.60
N ILE A 487 1.47 24.83 25.28
CA ILE A 487 0.39 23.85 25.08
C ILE A 487 -0.29 23.55 26.41
N PHE A 488 -1.62 23.60 26.41
CA PHE A 488 -2.46 23.09 27.50
C PHE A 488 -3.39 22.00 26.96
N SER A 489 -3.35 20.82 27.58
CA SER A 489 -4.07 19.63 27.12
C SER A 489 -5.05 19.08 28.16
N GLY A 490 -5.66 19.97 28.95
CA GLY A 490 -6.68 19.55 29.92
C GLY A 490 -6.10 18.80 31.12
N ASP A 491 -6.90 18.71 32.17
CA ASP A 491 -6.55 17.92 33.36
C ASP A 491 -6.95 16.44 33.18
N ASP A 492 -7.91 16.15 32.28
CA ASP A 492 -8.32 14.80 31.86
C ASP A 492 -8.14 14.55 30.34
N GLY A 493 -7.65 15.56 29.61
CA GLY A 493 -7.34 15.46 28.19
C GLY A 493 -5.98 14.83 27.89
N GLY A 494 -5.30 15.25 26.83
CA GLY A 494 -3.96 14.75 26.53
C GLY A 494 -3.27 15.44 25.36
N PHE A 495 -1.94 15.47 25.40
CA PHE A 495 -1.13 16.00 24.31
C PHE A 495 -0.40 14.88 23.58
N ASN A 496 -0.52 14.84 22.25
CA ASN A 496 0.24 13.92 21.43
C ASN A 496 0.85 14.56 20.17
N ILE A 497 2.02 14.05 19.79
CA ILE A 497 2.63 14.26 18.47
C ILE A 497 2.78 12.89 17.81
N LYS A 498 2.23 12.74 16.60
CA LYS A 498 2.23 11.49 15.85
C LYS A 498 2.83 11.69 14.45
N ALA A 499 3.81 10.87 14.09
CA ALA A 499 4.29 10.75 12.72
C ALA A 499 4.25 9.27 12.30
N GLU A 500 3.43 8.91 11.31
CA GLU A 500 3.23 7.50 10.96
C GLU A 500 3.32 7.25 9.46
N GLU A 501 4.02 6.18 9.10
CA GLU A 501 4.09 5.63 7.75
C GLU A 501 3.61 4.18 7.74
N LEU A 502 2.62 3.89 6.88
CA LEU A 502 2.08 2.54 6.66
C LEU A 502 2.15 2.20 5.17
N ILE A 503 2.89 1.14 4.81
CA ILE A 503 3.07 0.73 3.42
C ILE A 503 2.71 -0.74 3.24
N PHE A 504 1.84 -1.03 2.28
CA PHE A 504 1.61 -2.36 1.75
C PHE A 504 1.77 -2.34 0.23
N ASN A 505 2.73 -3.10 -0.26
CA ASN A 505 3.09 -3.10 -1.67
C ASN A 505 3.28 -4.53 -2.17
N VAL A 506 2.54 -4.88 -3.23
CA VAL A 506 2.66 -6.16 -3.91
C VAL A 506 3.09 -5.93 -5.35
N VAL A 507 4.19 -6.58 -5.74
CA VAL A 507 4.75 -6.51 -7.09
C VAL A 507 4.86 -7.92 -7.65
N LEU A 508 4.17 -8.16 -8.76
CA LEU A 508 4.21 -9.43 -9.49
C LEU A 508 4.83 -9.23 -10.87
N GLY A 509 5.90 -9.97 -11.11
CA GLY A 509 6.68 -9.99 -12.33
C GLY A 509 6.67 -11.36 -12.98
N GLN A 510 6.32 -11.45 -14.26
CA GLN A 510 6.46 -12.72 -14.98
C GLN A 510 6.84 -12.52 -16.44
N ALA A 511 7.87 -13.22 -16.92
CA ALA A 511 8.21 -13.32 -18.32
C ALA A 511 8.15 -14.77 -18.80
N GLY A 512 7.68 -14.96 -20.04
CA GLY A 512 7.56 -16.26 -20.68
C GLY A 512 7.97 -16.22 -22.16
N GLY A 513 8.90 -17.09 -22.58
CA GLY A 513 9.38 -17.15 -23.97
C GLY A 513 9.49 -18.57 -24.51
N ARG A 514 8.65 -18.93 -25.49
CA ARG A 514 8.75 -20.20 -26.24
C ARG A 514 9.19 -19.96 -27.68
N GLY A 515 10.27 -20.60 -28.11
CA GLY A 515 10.71 -20.56 -29.51
C GLY A 515 11.18 -21.93 -29.98
N GLY A 516 10.85 -22.32 -31.22
CA GLY A 516 11.25 -23.61 -31.78
C GLY A 516 12.75 -23.85 -31.66
N LYS A 517 13.63 -22.90 -32.02
CA LYS A 517 15.09 -23.07 -31.80
C LYS A 517 15.57 -22.45 -30.49
N ILE A 518 15.16 -21.22 -30.19
CA ILE A 518 15.69 -20.44 -29.06
C ILE A 518 14.52 -19.85 -28.27
N GLY A 519 14.50 -20.10 -26.96
CA GLY A 519 13.63 -19.43 -25.99
C GLY A 519 14.44 -18.60 -24.99
N VAL A 520 14.09 -17.34 -24.80
CA VAL A 520 14.68 -16.46 -23.78
C VAL A 520 13.58 -15.81 -22.95
N SER A 521 13.74 -15.79 -21.64
CA SER A 521 12.83 -15.13 -20.72
C SER A 521 13.57 -14.49 -19.55
N GLY A 522 13.21 -13.25 -19.22
CA GLY A 522 13.84 -12.50 -18.14
C GLY A 522 12.85 -11.61 -17.40
N THR A 523 12.85 -11.68 -16.07
CA THR A 523 12.14 -10.72 -15.21
C THR A 523 13.10 -10.04 -14.27
N VAL A 524 13.01 -8.71 -14.17
CA VAL A 524 13.75 -7.90 -13.21
C VAL A 524 12.77 -7.02 -12.44
N LEU A 525 12.76 -7.16 -11.12
CA LEU A 525 12.03 -6.28 -10.20
C LEU A 525 13.02 -5.48 -9.38
N TYR A 526 12.87 -4.17 -9.36
CA TYR A 526 13.60 -3.27 -8.48
C TYR A 526 12.61 -2.47 -7.64
N THR A 527 12.70 -2.58 -6.32
CA THR A 527 11.89 -1.79 -5.38
C THR A 527 12.81 -1.05 -4.42
N GLU A 528 12.66 0.27 -4.34
CA GLU A 528 13.38 1.11 -3.39
C GLU A 528 12.40 1.90 -2.53
N GLN A 529 12.61 1.87 -1.22
CA GLN A 529 11.95 2.72 -0.24
C GLN A 529 13.01 3.55 0.48
N ASN A 530 12.80 4.87 0.52
CA ASN A 530 13.53 5.80 1.35
C ASN A 530 12.54 6.61 2.18
N SER A 531 12.52 6.38 3.49
CA SER A 531 11.51 6.95 4.39
C SER A 531 12.16 7.68 5.57
N ASN A 532 11.71 8.90 5.84
CA ASN A 532 12.08 9.66 7.03
C ASN A 532 10.81 10.08 7.77
N THR A 533 10.57 9.42 8.90
CA THR A 533 9.44 9.64 9.80
C THR A 533 9.94 10.30 11.09
N LEU A 534 9.48 11.50 11.39
CA LEU A 534 9.93 12.30 12.52
C LEU A 534 8.74 12.89 13.30
N ALA A 535 8.54 12.43 14.53
CA ALA A 535 7.74 13.12 15.52
C ALA A 535 8.68 13.87 16.47
N GLN A 536 8.60 15.20 16.53
CA GLN A 536 9.53 16.01 17.30
C GLN A 536 8.82 17.11 18.10
N MET A 537 9.14 17.19 19.38
CA MET A 537 8.90 18.37 20.19
C MET A 537 10.25 19.04 20.49
N SER A 538 10.34 20.36 20.35
CA SER A 538 11.51 21.12 20.79
C SER A 538 11.76 20.96 22.29
N ASP A 539 13.03 21.04 22.70
CA ASP A 539 13.43 21.09 24.12
C ASP A 539 13.00 22.38 24.84
N GLN A 540 12.55 23.39 24.08
CA GLN A 540 12.04 24.67 24.57
C GLN A 540 10.51 24.83 24.46
N ALA A 541 9.78 23.82 24.01
CA ALA A 541 8.33 23.83 24.07
C ALA A 541 7.85 23.67 25.52
N VAL A 542 6.73 24.28 25.88
CA VAL A 542 6.14 24.22 27.22
C VAL A 542 4.81 23.49 27.18
N VAL A 543 4.68 22.39 27.93
CA VAL A 543 3.46 21.58 27.97
C VAL A 543 2.93 21.44 29.40
N THR A 544 1.63 21.66 29.54
CA THR A 544 0.87 21.45 30.79
C THR A 544 -0.40 20.64 30.53
N GLY A 545 -0.83 19.85 31.50
CA GLY A 545 -2.04 19.04 31.42
C GLY A 545 -1.81 17.63 31.97
N ARG A 546 -2.48 16.63 31.37
CA ARG A 546 -2.42 15.26 31.88
C ARG A 546 -1.20 14.46 31.46
N ASN A 547 -0.91 14.39 30.16
CA ASN A 547 0.17 13.56 29.62
C ASN A 547 0.82 14.14 28.36
N VAL A 548 1.99 13.61 28.00
CA VAL A 548 2.69 13.88 26.73
C VAL A 548 3.03 12.58 26.04
N ASN A 549 2.54 12.38 24.82
CA ASN A 549 2.83 11.21 23.99
C ASN A 549 3.49 11.60 22.67
N ILE A 550 4.76 11.26 22.49
CA ILE A 550 5.48 11.47 21.21
C ILE A 550 5.66 10.11 20.55
N TYR A 551 5.02 9.92 19.40
CA TYR A 551 4.99 8.64 18.70
C TYR A 551 5.42 8.78 17.25
N ALA A 552 6.43 8.00 16.85
CA ALA A 552 6.85 7.86 15.46
C ALA A 552 6.83 6.39 15.05
N ALA A 553 6.22 6.08 13.90
CA ALA A 553 6.17 4.70 13.42
C ALA A 553 6.35 4.56 11.91
N GLY A 554 7.01 3.46 11.52
CA GLY A 554 7.16 3.04 10.13
C GLY A 554 6.91 1.55 9.98
N PHE A 555 5.74 1.17 9.45
CA PHE A 555 5.38 -0.21 9.18
C PHE A 555 5.26 -0.46 7.68
N GLY A 556 5.99 -1.46 7.18
CA GLY A 556 6.05 -1.73 5.75
C GLY A 556 6.01 -3.21 5.43
N ASN A 557 5.08 -3.62 4.58
CA ASN A 557 5.05 -4.94 3.96
C ASN A 557 5.29 -4.82 2.47
N HIS A 558 6.37 -5.43 1.98
CA HIS A 558 6.56 -5.56 0.54
C HIS A 558 6.67 -7.01 0.13
N ILE A 559 5.98 -7.33 -0.96
CA ILE A 559 5.96 -8.66 -1.56
C ILE A 559 6.39 -8.50 -3.02
N ALA A 560 7.55 -9.06 -3.36
CA ALA A 560 8.06 -9.09 -4.72
C ALA A 560 8.14 -10.53 -5.23
N TRP A 561 7.45 -10.83 -6.33
CA TRP A 561 7.49 -12.13 -7.00
C TRP A 561 7.98 -11.98 -8.43
N ALA A 562 9.14 -12.57 -8.80
CA ALA A 562 9.64 -12.60 -10.16
C ALA A 562 9.67 -14.02 -10.76
N GLY A 563 9.12 -14.21 -11.96
CA GLY A 563 9.13 -15.50 -12.67
C GLY A 563 9.68 -15.39 -14.09
N GLY A 564 10.69 -16.19 -14.44
CA GLY A 564 11.27 -16.21 -15.79
C GLY A 564 11.33 -17.61 -16.38
N ILE A 565 10.39 -17.94 -17.29
CA ILE A 565 10.30 -19.29 -17.89
C ILE A 565 10.59 -19.24 -19.39
N ALA A 566 11.57 -20.04 -19.85
CA ALA A 566 11.91 -20.17 -21.27
C ALA A 566 11.79 -21.62 -21.75
N THR A 567 11.33 -21.78 -22.99
CA THR A 567 11.22 -23.08 -23.66
C THR A 567 11.79 -23.00 -25.08
N GLY A 568 12.64 -23.94 -25.49
CA GLY A 568 13.03 -24.07 -26.90
C GLY A 568 13.77 -25.35 -27.25
N GLU A 569 13.83 -25.76 -28.51
CA GLU A 569 14.43 -27.05 -28.88
C GLU A 569 15.94 -27.04 -28.65
N ALA A 570 16.65 -26.00 -29.11
CA ALA A 570 18.12 -25.92 -28.98
C ALA A 570 18.58 -25.15 -27.74
N LEU A 571 17.99 -23.98 -27.46
CA LEU A 571 18.43 -23.10 -26.37
C LEU A 571 17.26 -22.57 -25.54
N GLY A 572 17.38 -22.59 -24.22
CA GLY A 572 16.38 -22.08 -23.28
C GLY A 572 17.06 -21.33 -22.15
N PHE A 573 16.73 -20.04 -21.97
CA PHE A 573 17.32 -19.19 -20.93
C PHE A 573 16.22 -18.53 -20.09
N GLY A 574 16.05 -18.97 -18.84
CA GLY A 574 15.13 -18.36 -17.87
C GLY A 574 15.87 -17.55 -16.81
N ILE A 575 15.51 -16.28 -16.62
CA ILE A 575 16.13 -15.38 -15.65
C ILE A 575 15.05 -14.72 -14.80
N ALA A 576 15.22 -14.73 -13.48
CA ALA A 576 14.37 -13.99 -12.56
C ALA A 576 15.25 -13.27 -11.52
N VAL A 577 15.09 -11.94 -11.41
CA VAL A 577 15.86 -11.10 -10.49
C VAL A 577 14.89 -10.22 -9.72
N ALA A 578 15.03 -10.20 -8.40
CA ALA A 578 14.37 -9.22 -7.53
C ALA A 578 15.43 -8.52 -6.67
N VAL A 579 15.39 -7.20 -6.65
CA VAL A 579 16.26 -6.35 -5.85
C VAL A 579 15.37 -5.43 -5.02
N ASN A 580 15.47 -5.55 -3.70
CA ASN A 580 14.70 -4.73 -2.77
C ASN A 580 15.68 -3.94 -1.91
N LYS A 581 15.48 -2.62 -1.82
CA LYS A 581 16.29 -1.73 -0.99
C LYS A 581 15.37 -0.91 -0.09
N LEU A 582 15.49 -1.06 1.21
CA LEU A 582 14.72 -0.33 2.20
C LEU A 582 15.69 0.48 3.06
N ASP A 583 15.53 1.80 3.09
CA ASP A 583 16.27 2.72 3.95
C ASP A 583 15.24 3.55 4.75
N ARG A 584 15.11 3.29 6.04
CA ARG A 584 14.06 3.90 6.88
C ARG A 584 14.67 4.53 8.13
N SER A 585 14.26 5.76 8.41
CA SER A 585 14.62 6.51 9.62
C SER A 585 13.35 6.93 10.34
N THR A 586 13.08 6.32 11.49
CA THR A 586 11.88 6.58 12.31
C THR A 586 12.30 7.09 13.67
N ARG A 587 11.93 8.33 14.00
CA ARG A 587 12.44 9.04 15.17
C ARG A 587 11.33 9.76 15.93
N ALA A 588 11.20 9.45 17.21
CA ALA A 588 10.35 10.16 18.17
C ALA A 588 11.28 10.88 19.16
N VAL A 589 11.24 12.21 19.19
CA VAL A 589 12.24 13.00 19.92
C VAL A 589 11.63 14.18 20.66
N ILE A 590 12.05 14.36 21.91
CA ILE A 590 11.97 15.64 22.62
C ILE A 590 13.39 16.23 22.58
N GLY A 591 13.58 17.41 21.99
CA GLY A 591 14.89 18.06 21.78
C GLY A 591 15.52 17.79 20.42
N ASP A 592 16.86 17.75 20.35
CA ASP A 592 17.61 17.60 19.09
C ASP A 592 17.72 16.12 18.67
N PRO A 593 17.19 15.71 17.51
CA PRO A 593 17.24 14.34 17.02
C PRO A 593 18.64 13.86 16.65
N ASN A 594 19.61 14.76 16.48
CA ASN A 594 20.98 14.39 16.10
C ASN A 594 21.89 14.12 17.31
N VAL A 595 21.42 14.39 18.52
CA VAL A 595 22.17 14.16 19.76
C VAL A 595 21.83 12.78 20.29
N ILE A 596 22.81 11.88 20.21
CA ILE A 596 22.72 10.50 20.72
C ILE A 596 23.59 10.26 21.97
N ALA A 597 24.48 11.20 22.30
CA ALA A 597 25.24 11.24 23.55
C ALA A 597 25.86 12.63 23.78
N THR A 598 25.56 13.26 24.91
CA THR A 598 26.25 14.46 25.44
C THR A 598 26.41 14.35 26.96
N ALA A 599 27.21 15.26 27.54
CA ALA A 599 27.49 15.30 28.98
C ALA A 599 27.39 16.73 29.50
N ASN A 600 26.28 17.41 29.22
CA ASN A 600 26.01 18.74 29.76
C ASN A 600 25.08 18.62 30.97
N ASP A 601 25.06 19.66 31.80
CA ASP A 601 24.05 19.75 32.85
C ASP A 601 22.67 20.06 32.21
N PRO A 602 21.56 19.51 32.76
CA PRO A 602 20.22 19.86 32.29
C PRO A 602 19.95 21.36 32.35
N ARG A 603 19.13 21.86 31.41
CA ARG A 603 18.66 23.25 31.42
C ARG A 603 17.83 23.53 32.69
N ASP A 604 18.11 24.65 33.36
CA ASP A 604 17.38 25.13 34.55
C ASP A 604 16.03 25.76 34.16
N ALA A 605 15.11 24.93 33.65
CA ALA A 605 13.75 25.33 33.27
C ALA A 605 12.83 24.09 33.22
N THR A 606 11.59 24.23 33.71
CA THR A 606 10.55 23.21 33.55
C THR A 606 9.86 23.39 32.21
N SER A 607 10.01 22.41 31.32
CA SER A 607 9.40 22.43 29.98
C SER A 607 8.14 21.57 29.93
N ILE A 608 8.09 20.53 30.76
CA ILE A 608 6.98 19.59 30.80
C ILE A 608 6.54 19.48 32.25
N ASP A 609 5.30 19.85 32.52
CA ASP A 609 4.65 19.74 33.83
C ASP A 609 3.29 19.08 33.64
N VAL A 610 3.27 17.75 33.77
CA VAL A 610 2.08 16.92 33.56
C VAL A 610 1.80 16.05 34.77
N THR A 611 0.53 15.72 34.98
CA THR A 611 0.08 14.97 36.16
C THR A 611 0.31 13.46 36.06
N GLU A 612 0.36 12.92 34.84
CA GLU A 612 0.55 11.50 34.54
C GLU A 612 1.84 11.28 33.73
N ASP A 613 1.72 10.80 32.50
CA ASP A 613 2.84 10.16 31.80
C ASP A 613 3.50 11.05 30.75
N VAL A 614 4.82 10.89 30.61
CA VAL A 614 5.58 11.30 29.43
C VAL A 614 6.09 10.06 28.73
N ASN A 615 5.60 9.81 27.52
CA ASN A 615 5.96 8.65 26.71
C ASN A 615 6.54 9.09 25.38
N VAL A 616 7.74 8.61 25.07
CA VAL A 616 8.39 8.82 23.77
C VAL A 616 8.65 7.45 23.15
N ARG A 617 7.94 7.15 22.05
CA ARG A 617 7.99 5.84 21.41
C ARG A 617 8.29 5.94 19.92
N ALA A 618 9.31 5.21 19.49
CA ALA A 618 9.60 4.98 18.08
C ALA A 618 9.49 3.49 17.74
N ALA A 619 8.78 3.14 16.67
CA ALA A 619 8.57 1.75 16.28
C ALA A 619 8.78 1.56 14.77
N VAL A 620 9.58 0.57 14.40
CA VAL A 620 9.72 0.11 13.02
C VAL A 620 9.32 -1.36 12.95
N GLY A 621 8.55 -1.71 11.94
CA GLY A 621 8.21 -3.11 11.72
C GLY A 621 7.75 -3.42 10.31
N GLY A 622 7.21 -4.63 10.17
CA GLY A 622 6.69 -5.17 8.92
C GLY A 622 7.56 -6.27 8.32
N SER A 623 7.31 -6.59 7.04
CA SER A 623 7.89 -7.76 6.41
C SER A 623 8.30 -7.57 4.95
N GLN A 624 9.45 -8.12 4.59
CA GLN A 624 9.94 -8.17 3.22
C GLN A 624 9.92 -9.61 2.70
N TRP A 625 9.20 -9.83 1.60
CA TRP A 625 9.12 -11.11 0.92
C TRP A 625 9.64 -10.98 -0.50
N SER A 626 10.67 -11.77 -0.84
CA SER A 626 11.21 -11.81 -2.20
C SER A 626 11.24 -13.24 -2.73
N PHE A 627 10.45 -13.48 -3.77
CA PHE A 627 10.32 -14.78 -4.42
C PHE A 627 10.83 -14.68 -5.84
N THR A 628 11.81 -15.49 -6.23
CA THR A 628 12.23 -15.57 -7.63
C THR A 628 12.30 -17.00 -8.15
N MET A 629 11.73 -17.23 -9.32
CA MET A 629 11.67 -18.54 -9.96
C MET A 629 12.11 -18.45 -11.41
N ALA A 630 13.11 -19.24 -11.79
CA ALA A 630 13.61 -19.32 -13.15
C ALA A 630 13.49 -20.76 -13.69
N GLY A 631 13.01 -20.88 -14.93
CA GLY A 631 12.78 -22.16 -15.60
C GLY A 631 13.33 -22.17 -17.02
N ALA A 632 14.03 -23.25 -17.40
CA ALA A 632 14.39 -23.55 -18.78
C ALA A 632 13.97 -24.98 -19.13
N SER A 633 13.27 -25.16 -20.24
CA SER A 633 12.94 -26.49 -20.77
C SER A 633 13.29 -26.60 -22.25
N ASN A 634 13.92 -27.70 -22.62
CA ASN A 634 14.36 -27.96 -23.99
C ASN A 634 14.05 -29.39 -24.42
N SER A 635 13.65 -29.57 -25.67
CA SER A 635 13.43 -30.90 -26.28
C SER A 635 14.06 -30.93 -27.67
N LEU A 636 14.95 -31.90 -27.91
CA LEU A 636 15.55 -32.14 -29.22
C LEU A 636 14.72 -33.11 -30.09
N GLU A 637 13.60 -33.64 -29.56
CA GLU A 637 12.66 -34.45 -30.34
C GLU A 637 11.84 -33.55 -31.29
N PRO A 638 11.75 -33.89 -32.60
CA PRO A 638 10.91 -33.13 -33.52
C PRO A 638 9.43 -33.27 -33.12
N ASP A 639 8.69 -32.16 -33.10
CA ASP A 639 7.23 -32.16 -33.00
C ASP A 639 6.70 -33.05 -34.13
N THR A 640 6.23 -34.27 -33.83
CA THR A 640 5.52 -35.08 -34.83
C THR A 640 4.16 -34.42 -35.06
N PRO A 641 3.88 -33.83 -36.24
CA PRO A 641 2.52 -33.40 -36.51
C PRO A 641 1.63 -34.65 -36.50
N GLU A 642 0.56 -34.63 -35.70
CA GLU A 642 -0.53 -35.60 -35.88
C GLU A 642 -1.06 -35.43 -37.29
N MET A 643 -0.71 -36.36 -38.17
CA MET A 643 -1.25 -36.42 -39.51
C MET A 643 -2.74 -36.69 -39.42
N PRO A 644 -3.63 -35.85 -40.00
CA PRO A 644 -5.02 -36.22 -40.13
C PRO A 644 -5.11 -37.53 -40.91
N THR A 645 -5.77 -38.53 -40.32
CA THR A 645 -6.01 -39.83 -40.93
C THR A 645 -6.94 -39.66 -42.14
N GLN A 646 -6.35 -39.38 -43.30
CA GLN A 646 -6.75 -39.75 -44.67
C GLN A 646 -6.26 -38.70 -45.68
N VAL A 647 -5.11 -38.94 -46.31
CA VAL A 647 -4.73 -38.24 -47.55
C VAL A 647 -4.28 -39.29 -48.59
N PRO A 648 -4.87 -39.33 -49.81
CA PRO A 648 -4.51 -40.30 -50.84
C PRO A 648 -3.05 -40.16 -51.31
N GLY A 649 -2.43 -41.31 -51.63
CA GLY A 649 -0.98 -41.49 -51.86
C GLY A 649 -0.29 -40.73 -52.99
N ARG A 650 -0.88 -39.65 -53.54
CA ARG A 650 -0.22 -38.76 -54.52
C ARG A 650 0.27 -37.43 -53.94
N ALA A 651 -0.08 -37.06 -52.70
CA ALA A 651 0.45 -35.85 -52.05
C ALA A 651 1.86 -36.05 -51.44
N LYS A 652 2.31 -37.30 -51.25
CA LYS A 652 3.59 -37.64 -50.59
C LYS A 652 4.85 -37.41 -51.43
N LYS A 653 4.72 -36.92 -52.67
CA LYS A 653 5.85 -36.72 -53.61
C LYS A 653 6.10 -35.26 -53.99
N VAL A 654 5.27 -34.33 -53.49
CA VAL A 654 5.39 -32.88 -53.72
C VAL A 654 5.82 -32.14 -52.44
N LEU A 655 5.57 -32.72 -51.26
CA LEU A 655 6.04 -32.24 -49.96
C LEU A 655 7.44 -32.78 -49.67
N GLY A 656 8.43 -32.49 -50.53
CA GLY A 656 9.80 -32.95 -50.36
C GLY A 656 10.26 -32.87 -48.90
N ASP A 657 11.00 -33.88 -48.45
CA ASP A 657 11.41 -34.05 -47.05
C ASP A 657 11.82 -32.70 -46.46
N ALA A 658 10.96 -32.14 -45.60
CA ALA A 658 11.35 -31.08 -44.71
C ALA A 658 12.21 -31.75 -43.63
N ASP A 659 13.45 -32.04 -43.98
CA ASP A 659 14.50 -32.36 -43.03
C ASP A 659 14.74 -31.10 -42.19
N ALA A 660 13.85 -30.85 -41.23
CA ALA A 660 14.20 -30.09 -40.05
C ALA A 660 15.22 -30.96 -39.30
N ILE A 661 16.50 -30.81 -39.66
CA ILE A 661 17.59 -31.46 -38.95
C ILE A 661 17.48 -30.99 -37.49
N PRO A 662 17.14 -31.88 -36.54
CA PRO A 662 17.03 -31.51 -35.15
C PRO A 662 18.38 -30.95 -34.68
N PRO A 663 18.38 -29.93 -33.81
CA PRO A 663 19.62 -29.40 -33.27
C PRO A 663 20.42 -30.52 -32.60
N LYS A 664 21.71 -30.66 -32.92
CA LYS A 664 22.56 -31.72 -32.31
C LYS A 664 23.01 -31.38 -30.87
N THR A 665 22.67 -30.17 -30.40
CA THR A 665 23.05 -29.63 -29.10
C THR A 665 21.87 -28.91 -28.47
N GLY A 666 21.55 -29.26 -27.23
CA GLY A 666 20.54 -28.61 -26.39
C GLY A 666 21.17 -27.99 -25.15
N VAL A 667 20.94 -26.69 -24.88
CA VAL A 667 21.40 -26.01 -23.66
C VAL A 667 20.26 -25.29 -22.95
N GLY A 668 20.02 -25.66 -21.70
CA GLY A 668 19.06 -25.00 -20.81
C GLY A 668 19.76 -24.30 -19.65
N LEU A 669 19.58 -23.00 -19.50
CA LEU A 669 20.08 -22.22 -18.37
C LEU A 669 18.92 -21.56 -17.60
N ALA A 670 18.90 -21.73 -16.28
CA ALA A 670 17.98 -21.05 -15.38
C ALA A 670 18.74 -20.32 -14.27
N ALA A 671 18.44 -19.05 -14.03
CA ALA A 671 19.07 -18.25 -12.98
C ALA A 671 18.02 -17.43 -12.20
N ALA A 672 17.89 -17.72 -10.91
CA ALA A 672 17.02 -17.00 -9.99
C ALA A 672 17.87 -16.25 -8.95
N VAL A 673 17.64 -14.95 -8.79
CA VAL A 673 18.39 -14.07 -7.89
C VAL A 673 17.43 -13.22 -7.06
N ALA A 674 17.59 -13.21 -5.73
CA ALA A 674 16.91 -12.28 -4.84
C ALA A 674 17.95 -11.57 -3.98
N LEU A 675 18.02 -10.24 -4.10
CA LEU A 675 18.89 -9.39 -3.30
C LEU A 675 18.00 -8.48 -2.48
N SER A 676 18.22 -8.43 -1.18
CA SER A 676 17.54 -7.47 -0.35
C SER A 676 18.50 -6.80 0.63
N ASP A 677 18.43 -5.48 0.68
CA ASP A 677 19.23 -4.62 1.54
C ASP A 677 18.30 -3.75 2.38
N VAL A 678 18.37 -3.91 3.70
CA VAL A 678 17.50 -3.24 4.66
C VAL A 678 18.38 -2.48 5.65
N SER A 679 18.14 -1.18 5.76
CA SER A 679 18.80 -0.25 6.66
C SER A 679 17.74 0.51 7.44
N ASP A 680 17.66 0.22 8.74
CA ASP A 680 16.69 0.84 9.64
C ASP A 680 17.42 1.62 10.74
N LEU A 681 16.95 2.84 10.99
CA LEU A 681 17.31 3.68 12.14
C LEU A 681 16.03 3.96 12.93
N THR A 682 15.96 3.43 14.15
CA THR A 682 14.84 3.67 15.07
C THR A 682 15.35 4.39 16.31
N GLN A 683 14.81 5.58 16.61
CA GLN A 683 15.26 6.39 17.75
C GLN A 683 14.08 6.93 18.55
N ALA A 684 14.08 6.64 19.84
CA ALA A 684 13.27 7.34 20.83
C ALA A 684 14.22 8.09 21.77
N SER A 685 14.11 9.41 21.90
CA SER A 685 15.01 10.14 22.80
C SER A 685 14.42 11.39 23.42
N ILE A 686 14.83 11.66 24.66
CA ILE A 686 14.62 12.94 25.34
C ILE A 686 15.99 13.60 25.51
N VAL A 687 16.16 14.79 24.96
CA VAL A 687 17.43 15.51 24.91
C VAL A 687 17.23 16.94 25.40
N ASN A 688 17.98 17.34 26.42
CA ASN A 688 18.00 18.71 26.93
C ASN A 688 16.62 19.29 27.31
N ALA A 689 15.65 18.46 27.71
CA ALA A 689 14.28 18.91 27.99
C ALA A 689 14.17 19.79 29.26
N GLY A 690 15.29 20.05 29.94
CA GLY A 690 15.34 20.75 31.22
C GLY A 690 14.81 19.85 32.32
N ARG A 691 13.79 20.31 33.04
CA ARG A 691 13.07 19.54 34.05
C ARG A 691 11.74 19.01 33.49
N VAL A 692 11.52 17.71 33.65
CA VAL A 692 10.30 16.98 33.28
C VAL A 692 9.61 16.53 34.55
N GLN A 693 8.46 17.12 34.87
CA GLN A 693 7.63 16.72 35.99
C GLN A 693 6.47 15.86 35.47
N ALA A 694 6.45 14.59 35.87
CA ALA A 694 5.50 13.56 35.45
C ALA A 694 5.46 12.44 36.52
N ASP A 695 4.38 11.65 36.56
CA ASP A 695 4.31 10.43 37.38
C ASP A 695 5.19 9.32 36.79
N THR A 696 5.11 9.11 35.46
CA THR A 696 5.95 8.16 34.73
C THR A 696 6.64 8.82 33.54
N VAL A 697 7.92 8.50 33.34
CA VAL A 697 8.65 8.81 32.10
C VAL A 697 9.09 7.52 31.43
N SER A 698 8.70 7.33 30.17
CA SER A 698 9.04 6.15 29.37
C SER A 698 9.61 6.56 28.00
N VAL A 699 10.71 5.90 27.60
CA VAL A 699 11.35 6.09 26.30
C VAL A 699 11.61 4.72 25.69
N THR A 700 10.95 4.41 24.58
CA THR A 700 10.95 3.08 23.98
C THR A 700 11.24 3.15 22.48
N ALA A 701 12.28 2.47 22.02
CA ALA A 701 12.57 2.26 20.61
C ALA A 701 12.49 0.78 20.29
N GLU A 702 11.70 0.42 19.28
CA GLU A 702 11.42 -0.96 18.89
C GLU A 702 11.65 -1.14 17.38
N ASP A 703 12.41 -2.16 17.01
CA ASP A 703 12.60 -2.56 15.61
C ASP A 703 12.35 -4.06 15.48
N SER A 704 11.30 -4.41 14.74
CA SER A 704 10.85 -5.79 14.53
C SER A 704 10.51 -6.03 13.07
N VAL A 705 11.53 -6.38 12.28
CA VAL A 705 11.42 -6.67 10.85
C VAL A 705 11.54 -8.16 10.53
N PHE A 706 10.65 -8.66 9.68
CA PHE A 706 10.73 -10.02 9.15
C PHE A 706 11.21 -10.02 7.70
N HIS A 707 12.20 -10.85 7.36
CA HIS A 707 12.73 -10.92 6.00
C HIS A 707 12.80 -12.34 5.48
N VAL A 708 12.29 -12.58 4.27
CA VAL A 708 12.50 -13.83 3.54
C VAL A 708 12.80 -13.61 2.07
N SER A 709 13.80 -14.36 1.57
CA SER A 709 14.14 -14.42 0.16
C SER A 709 14.25 -15.88 -0.29
N ALA A 710 13.33 -16.33 -1.13
CA ALA A 710 13.30 -17.69 -1.66
C ALA A 710 13.51 -17.68 -3.17
N THR A 711 14.57 -18.36 -3.62
CA THR A 711 14.95 -18.46 -5.03
C THR A 711 14.91 -19.91 -5.51
N GLY A 712 14.47 -20.13 -6.74
CA GLY A 712 14.37 -21.46 -7.34
C GLY A 712 14.72 -21.46 -8.82
N GLY A 713 15.65 -22.33 -9.22
CA GLY A 713 16.04 -22.54 -10.62
C GLY A 713 15.78 -23.98 -11.05
N ALA A 714 15.19 -24.18 -12.23
CA ALA A 714 15.02 -25.50 -12.85
C ALA A 714 15.40 -25.45 -14.33
N ALA A 715 16.27 -26.37 -14.77
CA ALA A 715 16.67 -26.50 -16.17
C ALA A 715 16.57 -27.96 -16.60
N ILE A 716 15.82 -28.23 -17.68
CA ILE A 716 15.58 -29.58 -18.22
C ILE A 716 15.89 -29.58 -19.71
N VAL A 717 16.74 -30.50 -20.16
CA VAL A 717 17.02 -30.73 -21.59
C VAL A 717 16.77 -32.20 -21.92
N ALA A 718 15.73 -32.47 -22.70
CA ALA A 718 15.42 -33.79 -23.24
C ALA A 718 16.09 -33.98 -24.61
N GLY A 719 16.75 -35.12 -24.82
CA GLY A 719 17.43 -35.45 -26.09
C GLY A 719 17.70 -36.94 -26.25
N MET A 720 18.04 -37.35 -27.48
CA MET A 720 18.38 -38.74 -27.82
C MET A 720 19.83 -39.08 -27.46
N ALA A 721 20.16 -40.38 -27.34
CA ALA A 721 21.47 -40.88 -26.90
C ALA A 721 22.69 -40.43 -27.75
N THR A 722 22.48 -39.83 -28.92
CA THR A 722 23.52 -39.34 -29.84
C THR A 722 23.73 -37.82 -29.80
N GLU A 723 23.03 -37.10 -28.91
CA GLU A 723 22.98 -35.64 -28.85
C GLU A 723 23.73 -35.08 -27.64
N THR A 724 24.21 -33.83 -27.76
CA THR A 724 24.91 -33.14 -26.65
C THR A 724 23.91 -32.30 -25.87
N THR A 725 23.57 -32.71 -24.65
CA THR A 725 22.68 -31.95 -23.77
C THR A 725 23.45 -31.37 -22.58
N ALA A 726 23.15 -30.11 -22.23
CA ALA A 726 23.71 -29.45 -21.05
C ALA A 726 22.63 -28.61 -20.36
N SER A 727 22.46 -28.80 -19.06
CA SER A 727 21.52 -28.01 -18.24
C SER A 727 22.24 -27.43 -17.03
N LEU A 728 22.02 -26.15 -16.76
CA LEU A 728 22.50 -25.49 -15.55
C LEU A 728 21.38 -24.67 -14.94
N ALA A 729 21.08 -24.91 -13.67
CA ALA A 729 20.16 -24.11 -12.89
C ALA A 729 20.89 -23.56 -11.66
N GLY A 730 20.75 -22.26 -11.42
CA GLY A 730 21.31 -21.57 -10.27
C GLY A 730 20.23 -20.76 -9.55
N ALA A 731 20.31 -20.74 -8.23
CA ALA A 731 19.48 -19.92 -7.36
C ALA A 731 20.39 -19.24 -6.33
N PHE A 732 20.20 -17.94 -6.13
CA PHE A 732 20.97 -17.15 -5.17
C PHE A 732 20.07 -16.16 -4.43
N SER A 733 20.06 -16.24 -3.11
CA SER A 733 19.41 -15.27 -2.23
C SER A 733 20.45 -14.60 -1.33
N LEU A 734 20.40 -13.29 -1.18
CA LEU A 734 21.17 -12.53 -0.20
C LEU A 734 20.27 -11.52 0.50
N ASN A 735 20.27 -11.55 1.83
CA ASN A 735 19.63 -10.55 2.67
C ASN A 735 20.70 -9.88 3.53
N THR A 736 20.83 -8.56 3.40
CA THR A 736 21.64 -7.71 4.28
C THR A 736 20.67 -6.88 5.12
N ILE A 737 20.81 -6.96 6.44
CA ILE A 737 19.94 -6.24 7.37
C ILE A 737 20.85 -5.50 8.35
N THR A 738 20.70 -4.18 8.40
CA THR A 738 21.33 -3.28 9.36
C THR A 738 20.22 -2.56 10.10
N SER A 739 20.11 -2.77 11.41
CA SER A 739 19.14 -2.09 12.25
C SER A 739 19.88 -1.43 13.42
N ASN A 740 19.67 -0.13 13.58
CA ASN A 740 20.17 0.65 14.70
C ASN A 740 18.99 1.17 15.52
N THR A 741 18.88 0.70 16.76
CA THR A 741 17.78 1.07 17.67
C THR A 741 18.34 1.81 18.88
N PHE A 742 17.87 3.03 19.12
CA PHE A 742 18.34 3.90 20.22
C PHE A 742 17.17 4.34 21.10
N ALA A 743 17.29 4.11 22.40
CA ALA A 743 16.44 4.70 23.43
C ALA A 743 17.32 5.44 24.43
N SER A 744 17.11 6.76 24.62
CA SER A 744 17.98 7.55 25.51
C SER A 744 17.29 8.74 26.17
N ILE A 745 17.78 9.09 27.36
CA ILE A 745 17.49 10.36 28.04
C ILE A 745 18.83 11.03 28.30
N ILE A 746 18.99 12.26 27.83
CA ILE A 746 20.26 13.00 27.79
C ILE A 746 20.02 14.41 28.31
N ASP A 747 20.92 14.90 29.17
CA ASP A 747 20.93 16.28 29.70
C ASP A 747 19.54 16.74 30.22
N THR A 748 18.80 15.86 30.92
CA THR A 748 17.42 16.09 31.38
C THR A 748 17.26 15.69 32.86
N GLU A 749 16.60 16.53 33.67
CA GLU A 749 16.17 16.26 35.04
C GLU A 749 14.73 15.70 35.04
N ILE A 750 14.48 14.61 35.76
CA ILE A 750 13.17 13.97 35.94
C ILE A 750 12.80 14.02 37.42
#